data_AF-A0A2N6D2E8-F1
#
_entry.id   AF-A0A2N6D2E8-F1
#
_cell.length_a   1.000
_cell.length_b   1.000
_cell.length_c   1.000
_cell.angle_alpha   90.00
_cell.angle_beta   90.00
_cell.angle_gamma   90.00
#
_symmetry.space_group_name_H-M   'P 1'
#
loop_
_entity.id
_entity.type
_entity.pdbx_description
1 polymer ?
#
loop_
_entity_poly.entity_id
_entity_poly.type
_entity_poly.pdbx_seq_one_letter_code
_entity_poly.pdbx_strand_id
1 'polypeptide(L)'
;MRKVILLLMVTMLSLTAFAYEEDSTCVRCHGDEAMVTELGFPQMFLDPAEIDEEVNMGGISCVSCHLGDNTQLNKDDAHKGMPKPFYAAIGKNHKYQAVGREITNYDPIQPKGKNRTKVLLRKPDPKLAKELGIKKIAQLYYHDHDPETMAYSPEIAMKTCGNCHEDEVTNYNKSGMGLNKYQRGFKTWTASPPGPQNCGYWFGDKENYEAVKDECTKPEEYKGTMAEARGRGCNKCHASCNDCHYEGYKKSKARHSFTKTPDKLSCYGSGKGTICHAGPMDRRRGAGFLREEFAFPVNELPRDAHDEAGLNCNDCHTFKDHSYGHLGSEDTRKACKSCHTEIYDAVKSGDHENVDCTSCHIQEVGAYQFTFWGPGKSEGMNNMYAKHKEFYGKRDKPMLVKHTETGLWIPLKPYPMGAMNVNKDVKPEGLKLREINKTTVKGKTEIGEPESFVVERKADQVNDMYIVTGTHDGFGTNDKMMAWIQMDKMSHSIGKARDCDSCHSSHEQNFTSWYTYNSPADVKKPFFGSYTLKADKNGLTFDNFTNSEVVLAKGRKIEDFAPFLINSGVWNVKGIDFELKFDDKKYADGKSEYLQLSAKLHHMISKEKNPDKKKKLELIRTVMNHNVKYAKKMLKETR
;
A
#
# COMPACT_ATOMS: atom_id res chain seq x y z
N MET A 1 -50.72 26.06 28.77
CA MET A 1 -50.32 24.86 29.55
C MET A 1 -50.10 23.61 28.69
N ARG A 2 -51.02 23.21 27.80
CA ARG A 2 -50.89 21.97 26.98
C ARG A 2 -49.63 21.89 26.08
N LYS A 3 -49.18 23.01 25.49
CA LYS A 3 -47.95 23.07 24.67
C LYS A 3 -46.65 23.04 25.49
N VAL A 4 -46.69 23.49 26.75
CA VAL A 4 -45.52 23.47 27.66
C VAL A 4 -45.30 22.08 28.24
N ILE A 5 -46.39 21.36 28.54
CA ILE A 5 -46.34 19.96 29.00
C ILE A 5 -45.86 19.02 27.89
N LEU A 6 -46.24 19.26 26.63
CA LEU A 6 -45.75 18.48 25.49
C LEU A 6 -44.26 18.72 25.22
N LEU A 7 -43.77 19.96 25.37
CA LEU A 7 -42.35 20.29 25.23
C LEU A 7 -41.50 19.70 26.37
N LEU A 8 -42.03 19.66 27.59
CA LEU A 8 -41.41 19.00 28.75
C LEU A 8 -41.41 17.47 28.62
N MET A 9 -42.46 16.84 28.06
CA MET A 9 -42.46 15.41 27.79
C MET A 9 -41.49 15.02 26.65
N VAL A 10 -41.36 15.85 25.60
CA VAL A 10 -40.39 15.61 24.51
C VAL A 10 -38.94 15.85 24.95
N THR A 11 -38.70 16.73 25.93
CA THR A 11 -37.35 16.94 26.54
C THR A 11 -37.04 15.99 27.70
N MET A 12 -38.04 15.34 28.31
CA MET A 12 -37.83 14.25 29.28
C MET A 12 -37.79 12.85 28.63
N LEU A 13 -38.20 12.70 27.37
CA LEU A 13 -38.03 11.48 26.59
C LEU A 13 -36.66 11.37 25.90
N SER A 14 -35.81 12.40 25.99
CA SER A 14 -34.36 12.26 25.80
C SER A 14 -33.70 11.80 27.10
N LEU A 15 -34.23 10.74 27.72
CA LEU A 15 -33.41 9.91 28.59
C LEU A 15 -32.32 9.35 27.68
N THR A 16 -31.09 9.77 27.92
CA THR A 16 -29.90 9.15 27.36
C THR A 16 -29.98 7.67 27.71
N ALA A 17 -30.46 6.86 26.77
CA ALA A 17 -30.44 5.43 26.90
C ALA A 17 -28.97 5.04 26.85
N PHE A 18 -28.35 4.90 28.02
CA PHE A 18 -27.05 4.27 28.14
C PHE A 18 -27.15 2.91 27.46
N ALA A 19 -26.31 2.66 26.46
CA ALA A 19 -26.45 1.53 25.55
C ALA A 19 -25.68 0.28 26.02
N TYR A 20 -25.04 0.32 27.18
CA TYR A 20 -24.44 -0.85 27.82
C TYR A 20 -25.41 -1.58 28.76
N GLU A 21 -25.35 -2.91 28.77
CA GLU A 21 -26.14 -3.75 29.68
C GLU A 21 -25.52 -3.70 31.09
N GLU A 22 -26.09 -2.90 32.01
CA GLU A 22 -25.60 -2.78 33.41
C GLU A 22 -25.46 -4.15 34.11
N ASP A 23 -26.39 -5.07 33.84
CA ASP A 23 -26.39 -6.41 34.44
C ASP A 23 -25.38 -7.37 33.80
N SER A 24 -24.71 -6.98 32.71
CA SER A 24 -23.69 -7.79 32.06
C SER A 24 -22.53 -8.05 33.00
N THR A 25 -22.15 -9.33 33.16
CA THR A 25 -20.96 -9.69 33.94
C THR A 25 -19.67 -9.10 33.35
N CYS A 26 -19.65 -8.78 32.04
CA CYS A 26 -18.54 -8.07 31.41
C CYS A 26 -18.38 -6.67 32.00
N VAL A 27 -19.48 -5.91 32.12
CA VAL A 27 -19.50 -4.55 32.68
C VAL A 27 -19.19 -4.59 34.18
N ARG A 28 -19.78 -5.53 34.91
CA ARG A 28 -19.53 -5.70 36.35
C ARG A 28 -18.08 -6.03 36.69
N CYS A 29 -17.40 -6.77 35.82
CA CYS A 29 -15.99 -7.11 35.99
C CYS A 29 -15.08 -5.98 35.50
N HIS A 30 -15.20 -5.58 34.23
CA HIS A 30 -14.29 -4.59 33.63
C HIS A 30 -14.55 -3.14 34.06
N GLY A 31 -15.75 -2.84 34.55
CA GLY A 31 -16.13 -1.55 35.13
C GLY A 31 -15.84 -1.40 36.62
N ASP A 32 -15.26 -2.42 37.27
CA ASP A 32 -14.81 -2.37 38.66
C ASP A 32 -13.28 -2.35 38.72
N GLU A 33 -12.71 -1.16 38.97
CA GLU A 33 -11.25 -0.97 39.04
C GLU A 33 -10.60 -1.80 40.15
N ALA A 34 -11.27 -1.96 41.30
CA ALA A 34 -10.75 -2.73 42.42
C ALA A 34 -10.70 -4.22 42.05
N MET A 35 -11.77 -4.74 41.45
CA MET A 35 -11.85 -6.13 41.01
C MET A 35 -10.77 -6.48 39.98
N VAL A 36 -10.60 -5.68 38.91
CA VAL A 36 -9.57 -5.98 37.89
C VAL A 36 -8.15 -5.81 38.43
N THR A 37 -7.95 -4.93 39.41
CA THR A 37 -6.66 -4.76 40.09
C THR A 37 -6.33 -5.97 40.96
N GLU A 38 -7.31 -6.50 41.71
CA GLU A 38 -7.16 -7.72 42.51
C GLU A 38 -6.84 -8.93 41.63
N LEU A 39 -7.44 -9.00 40.44
CA LEU A 39 -7.15 -10.02 39.42
C LEU A 39 -5.76 -9.85 38.76
N GLY A 40 -5.04 -8.76 39.04
CA GLY A 40 -3.70 -8.49 38.52
C GLY A 40 -3.66 -7.81 37.15
N PHE A 41 -4.79 -7.28 36.66
CA PHE A 41 -4.92 -6.66 35.34
C PHE A 41 -5.55 -5.26 35.40
N PRO A 42 -5.00 -4.30 36.19
CA PRO A 42 -5.57 -2.95 36.32
C PRO A 42 -5.74 -2.21 34.98
N GLN A 43 -4.85 -2.49 34.02
CA GLN A 43 -4.90 -1.95 32.66
C GLN A 43 -6.16 -2.36 31.85
N MET A 44 -6.91 -3.36 32.33
CA MET A 44 -8.15 -3.84 31.71
C MET A 44 -9.41 -3.19 32.29
N PHE A 45 -9.27 -2.29 33.27
CA PHE A 45 -10.37 -1.43 33.71
C PHE A 45 -10.88 -0.57 32.55
N LEU A 46 -12.19 -0.45 32.43
CA LEU A 46 -12.90 0.29 31.41
C LEU A 46 -14.08 1.02 32.05
N ASP A 47 -14.16 2.34 31.90
CA ASP A 47 -15.35 3.11 32.30
C ASP A 47 -16.50 2.83 31.30
N PRO A 48 -17.62 2.21 31.72
CA PRO A 48 -18.73 1.88 30.83
C PRO A 48 -19.36 3.09 30.16
N ALA A 49 -19.43 4.24 30.84
CA ALA A 49 -20.00 5.45 30.27
C ALA A 49 -19.13 6.01 29.14
N GLU A 50 -17.81 5.98 29.33
CA GLU A 50 -16.85 6.40 28.30
C GLU A 50 -16.81 5.40 27.12
N ILE A 51 -17.02 4.09 27.37
CA ILE A 51 -17.17 3.12 26.28
C ILE A 51 -18.41 3.46 25.45
N ASP A 52 -19.54 3.71 26.10
CA ASP A 52 -20.80 4.00 25.43
C ASP A 52 -20.69 5.25 24.55
N GLU A 53 -20.04 6.30 25.08
CA GLU A 53 -19.74 7.54 24.35
C GLU A 53 -18.81 7.30 23.14
N GLU A 54 -17.76 6.49 23.29
CA GLU A 54 -16.81 6.23 22.19
C GLU A 54 -17.37 5.27 21.12
N VAL A 55 -18.13 4.26 21.52
CA VAL A 55 -18.76 3.30 20.59
C VAL A 55 -19.87 4.00 19.80
N ASN A 56 -20.77 4.71 20.49
CA ASN A 56 -21.82 5.54 19.90
C ASN A 56 -22.63 4.84 18.77
N MET A 57 -22.91 3.55 18.93
CA MET A 57 -23.67 2.73 17.96
C MET A 57 -25.08 2.37 18.43
N GLY A 58 -25.46 2.74 19.67
CA GLY A 58 -26.82 2.58 20.21
C GLY A 58 -27.27 1.13 20.42
N GLY A 59 -27.47 0.74 21.68
CA GLY A 59 -28.01 -0.57 22.08
C GLY A 59 -27.10 -1.77 21.79
N ILE A 60 -25.79 -1.54 21.60
CA ILE A 60 -24.81 -2.60 21.32
C ILE A 60 -24.11 -2.98 22.62
N SER A 61 -24.17 -4.26 22.98
CA SER A 61 -23.51 -4.77 24.18
C SER A 61 -22.09 -5.28 23.89
N CYS A 62 -21.30 -5.48 24.95
CA CYS A 62 -19.92 -5.97 24.81
C CYS A 62 -19.86 -7.30 24.04
N VAL A 63 -20.86 -8.17 24.21
CA VAL A 63 -20.91 -9.48 23.56
C VAL A 63 -21.21 -9.40 22.07
N SER A 64 -21.87 -8.34 21.60
CA SER A 64 -22.10 -8.10 20.18
C SER A 64 -20.80 -7.88 19.39
N CYS A 65 -19.77 -7.31 20.02
CA CYS A 65 -18.48 -7.04 19.39
C CYS A 65 -17.38 -8.03 19.78
N HIS A 66 -17.45 -8.58 21.00
CA HIS A 66 -16.39 -9.45 21.53
C HIS A 66 -16.75 -10.92 21.51
N LEU A 67 -18.04 -11.32 21.46
CA LEU A 67 -18.50 -12.72 21.49
C LEU A 67 -18.11 -13.50 22.76
N GLY A 68 -17.95 -12.81 23.89
CA GLY A 68 -17.80 -13.46 25.21
C GLY A 68 -19.14 -13.91 25.80
N ASP A 69 -19.10 -14.60 26.93
CA ASP A 69 -20.29 -14.97 27.71
C ASP A 69 -20.53 -13.94 28.82
N ASN A 70 -21.57 -13.10 28.66
CA ASN A 70 -21.96 -12.07 29.63
C ASN A 70 -22.70 -12.61 30.86
N THR A 71 -22.84 -13.93 31.01
CA THR A 71 -23.49 -14.56 32.17
C THR A 71 -22.50 -15.17 33.17
N GLN A 72 -21.21 -15.25 32.81
CA GLN A 72 -20.18 -15.89 33.63
C GLN A 72 -19.26 -14.86 34.30
N LEU A 73 -19.09 -14.97 35.62
CA LEU A 73 -18.08 -14.17 36.35
C LEU A 73 -16.69 -14.84 36.36
N ASN A 74 -16.61 -16.14 36.07
CA ASN A 74 -15.32 -16.81 35.94
C ASN A 74 -14.63 -16.33 34.65
N LYS A 75 -13.39 -15.83 34.79
CA LYS A 75 -12.59 -15.28 33.68
C LYS A 75 -12.43 -16.27 32.53
N ASP A 76 -12.17 -17.54 32.80
CA ASP A 76 -11.86 -18.50 31.74
C ASP A 76 -13.13 -18.92 30.99
N ASP A 77 -14.25 -19.06 31.69
CA ASP A 77 -15.55 -19.36 31.09
C ASP A 77 -16.10 -18.18 30.28
N ALA A 78 -16.03 -16.95 30.84
CA ALA A 78 -16.50 -15.72 30.18
C ALA A 78 -15.76 -15.43 28.86
N HIS A 79 -14.48 -15.79 28.76
CA HIS A 79 -13.64 -15.50 27.60
C HIS A 79 -13.44 -16.71 26.68
N LYS A 80 -14.15 -17.82 26.91
CA LYS A 80 -13.98 -19.06 26.14
C LYS A 80 -14.44 -18.85 24.70
N GLY A 81 -13.54 -19.11 23.74
CA GLY A 81 -13.82 -18.92 22.31
C GLY A 81 -13.89 -17.47 21.84
N MET A 82 -13.66 -16.50 22.74
CA MET A 82 -13.70 -15.07 22.42
C MET A 82 -12.56 -14.70 21.45
N PRO A 83 -12.85 -14.11 20.27
CA PRO A 83 -11.81 -13.58 19.39
C PRO A 83 -11.07 -12.42 20.10
N LYS A 84 -9.74 -12.39 19.98
CA LYS A 84 -8.88 -11.45 20.71
C LYS A 84 -7.89 -10.81 19.74
N PRO A 85 -7.56 -9.52 19.88
CA PRO A 85 -6.41 -8.97 19.18
C PRO A 85 -5.14 -9.71 19.60
N PHE A 86 -4.21 -9.92 18.67
CA PHE A 86 -3.00 -10.71 18.89
C PHE A 86 -1.81 -10.09 18.15
N TYR A 87 -0.60 -10.57 18.45
CA TYR A 87 0.61 -10.15 17.76
C TYR A 87 1.18 -11.25 16.87
N ALA A 88 1.79 -10.88 15.74
CA ALA A 88 2.66 -11.79 15.01
C ALA A 88 4.06 -11.79 15.63
N ALA A 89 4.52 -12.94 16.11
CA ALA A 89 5.83 -13.14 16.70
C ALA A 89 6.83 -13.80 15.74
N ILE A 90 8.09 -13.38 15.82
CA ILE A 90 9.22 -14.00 15.11
C ILE A 90 10.29 -14.37 16.13
N GLY A 91 10.78 -15.60 16.06
CA GLY A 91 11.81 -16.09 16.96
C GLY A 91 12.26 -17.51 16.66
N LYS A 92 12.95 -18.12 17.64
CA LYS A 92 13.42 -19.51 17.56
C LYS A 92 12.24 -20.46 17.36
N ASN A 93 11.15 -20.23 18.09
CA ASN A 93 9.97 -21.09 18.09
C ASN A 93 8.82 -20.55 17.22
N HIS A 94 8.82 -19.25 16.91
CA HIS A 94 7.73 -18.61 16.17
C HIS A 94 8.16 -18.18 14.77
N LYS A 95 7.38 -18.54 13.75
CA LYS A 95 7.63 -18.21 12.33
C LYS A 95 6.55 -17.29 11.76
N TYR A 96 6.51 -16.06 12.30
CA TYR A 96 5.41 -15.12 12.07
C TYR A 96 4.06 -15.74 12.46
N GLN A 97 4.00 -16.27 13.68
CA GLN A 97 2.83 -16.96 14.22
C GLN A 97 2.19 -16.10 15.30
N ALA A 98 0.89 -16.31 15.53
CA ALA A 98 0.14 -15.54 16.53
C ALA A 98 0.65 -15.84 17.94
N VAL A 99 0.68 -14.80 18.76
CA VAL A 99 0.85 -14.85 20.21
C VAL A 99 -0.13 -13.86 20.83
N GLY A 100 -0.71 -14.21 21.97
CA GLY A 100 -1.71 -13.35 22.62
C GLY A 100 -1.09 -12.09 23.23
N ARG A 101 -1.95 -11.22 23.76
CA ARG A 101 -1.55 -9.93 24.34
C ARG A 101 -0.87 -10.05 25.71
N GLU A 102 -0.90 -11.21 26.34
CA GLU A 102 -0.12 -11.54 27.54
C GLU A 102 1.38 -11.27 27.33
N ILE A 103 1.90 -11.42 26.10
CA ILE A 103 3.28 -11.10 25.76
C ILE A 103 3.65 -9.63 26.00
N THR A 104 2.67 -8.76 26.17
CA THR A 104 2.83 -7.33 26.45
C THR A 104 2.21 -6.91 27.77
N ASN A 105 1.90 -7.87 28.65
CA ASN A 105 1.09 -7.66 29.85
C ASN A 105 -0.21 -6.90 29.55
N TYR A 106 -0.83 -7.19 28.40
CA TYR A 106 -2.06 -6.53 27.95
C TYR A 106 -2.00 -4.99 27.90
N ASP A 107 -0.81 -4.40 27.65
CA ASP A 107 -0.63 -2.96 27.49
C ASP A 107 -1.71 -2.39 26.53
N PRO A 108 -2.48 -1.35 26.93
CA PRO A 108 -3.61 -0.84 26.17
C PRO A 108 -3.30 -0.55 24.69
N ILE A 109 -4.25 -0.80 23.80
CA ILE A 109 -4.11 -0.45 22.37
C ILE A 109 -4.39 1.05 22.23
N GLN A 110 -3.33 1.83 22.34
CA GLN A 110 -3.34 3.31 22.31
C GLN A 110 -2.05 3.82 21.66
N PRO A 111 -2.01 5.04 21.10
CA PRO A 111 -0.78 5.55 20.50
C PRO A 111 0.31 5.78 21.56
N LYS A 112 1.53 5.26 21.32
CA LYS A 112 2.73 5.49 22.12
C LYS A 112 3.95 5.73 21.24
N GLY A 113 4.66 6.84 21.49
CA GLY A 113 5.82 7.26 20.71
C GLY A 113 5.47 8.14 19.51
N LYS A 114 6.47 8.46 18.68
CA LYS A 114 6.33 9.42 17.56
C LYS A 114 6.31 8.78 16.16
N ASN A 115 6.72 7.52 16.03
CA ASN A 115 6.79 6.87 14.72
C ASN A 115 5.41 6.34 14.32
N ARG A 116 4.74 7.00 13.36
CA ARG A 116 3.37 6.66 12.94
C ARG A 116 3.22 5.23 12.41
N THR A 117 4.30 4.58 11.97
CA THR A 117 4.26 3.17 11.52
C THR A 117 4.12 2.16 12.68
N LYS A 118 4.37 2.58 13.93
CA LYS A 118 4.53 1.68 15.10
C LYS A 118 3.90 2.20 16.39
N VAL A 119 3.07 3.25 16.35
CA VAL A 119 2.47 3.82 17.58
C VAL A 119 1.63 2.82 18.38
N LEU A 120 1.14 1.74 17.77
CA LEU A 120 0.39 0.67 18.45
C LEU A 120 1.24 -0.57 18.76
N LEU A 121 2.46 -0.65 18.26
CA LEU A 121 3.32 -1.81 18.47
C LEU A 121 4.05 -1.70 19.81
N ARG A 122 3.77 -2.63 20.71
CA ARG A 122 4.36 -2.66 22.06
C ARG A 122 5.71 -3.38 22.08
N LYS A 123 6.44 -3.23 23.18
CA LYS A 123 7.62 -4.06 23.45
C LYS A 123 7.14 -5.30 24.22
N PRO A 124 7.60 -6.50 23.85
CA PRO A 124 7.22 -7.69 24.59
C PRO A 124 7.89 -7.68 25.98
N ASP A 125 7.25 -8.33 26.96
CA ASP A 125 7.85 -8.61 28.26
C ASP A 125 9.15 -9.42 28.05
N PRO A 126 10.31 -8.95 28.56
CA PRO A 126 11.59 -9.59 28.28
C PRO A 126 11.71 -11.03 28.80
N LYS A 127 11.06 -11.35 29.93
CA LYS A 127 11.13 -12.69 30.53
C LYS A 127 10.29 -13.67 29.72
N LEU A 128 9.04 -13.31 29.45
CA LEU A 128 8.12 -14.14 28.68
C LEU A 128 8.58 -14.30 27.22
N ALA A 129 9.13 -13.24 26.62
CA ALA A 129 9.72 -13.33 25.27
C ALA A 129 10.90 -14.32 25.23
N LYS A 130 11.75 -14.32 26.26
CA LYS A 130 12.87 -15.26 26.36
C LYS A 130 12.37 -16.70 26.53
N GLU A 131 11.39 -16.92 27.39
CA GLU A 131 10.78 -18.22 27.65
C GLU A 131 10.14 -18.83 26.39
N LEU A 132 9.35 -18.03 25.67
CA LEU A 132 8.69 -18.44 24.42
C LEU A 132 9.64 -18.45 23.22
N GLY A 133 10.89 -18.02 23.40
CA GLY A 133 11.88 -17.94 22.31
C GLY A 133 11.51 -16.91 21.24
N ILE A 134 10.78 -15.86 21.61
CA ILE A 134 10.38 -14.73 20.77
C ILE A 134 11.52 -13.72 20.71
N LYS A 135 11.99 -13.41 19.50
CA LYS A 135 13.00 -12.37 19.28
C LYS A 135 12.36 -10.98 19.16
N LYS A 136 11.18 -10.91 18.52
CA LYS A 136 10.40 -9.67 18.38
C LYS A 136 8.95 -10.00 18.06
N ILE A 137 8.06 -9.09 18.43
CA ILE A 137 6.73 -8.97 17.83
C ILE A 137 6.79 -7.99 16.66
N ALA A 138 6.15 -8.33 15.55
CA ALA A 138 6.28 -7.62 14.28
C ALA A 138 5.06 -6.75 13.97
N GLN A 139 3.86 -7.20 14.38
CA GLN A 139 2.61 -6.56 14.03
C GLN A 139 1.50 -6.90 15.02
N LEU A 140 0.59 -5.94 15.25
CA LEU A 140 -0.70 -6.12 15.91
C LEU A 140 -1.79 -6.45 14.86
N TYR A 141 -2.59 -7.47 15.16
CA TYR A 141 -3.80 -7.83 14.42
C TYR A 141 -5.02 -7.67 15.33
N TYR A 142 -6.12 -7.23 14.74
CA TYR A 142 -7.40 -7.14 15.45
C TYR A 142 -8.13 -8.48 15.44
N HIS A 143 -9.19 -8.56 16.22
CA HIS A 143 -9.90 -9.81 16.50
C HIS A 143 -10.68 -10.36 15.29
N ASP A 144 -10.88 -9.55 14.25
CA ASP A 144 -11.48 -9.94 12.96
C ASP A 144 -10.46 -10.53 11.96
N HIS A 145 -9.29 -10.90 12.45
CA HIS A 145 -8.33 -11.74 11.76
C HIS A 145 -8.26 -13.14 12.36
N ASP A 146 -8.05 -14.14 11.50
CA ASP A 146 -7.76 -15.50 11.91
C ASP A 146 -6.31 -15.61 12.44
N PRO A 147 -6.06 -16.10 13.67
CA PRO A 147 -4.72 -16.20 14.24
C PRO A 147 -3.82 -17.25 13.57
N GLU A 148 -4.38 -18.25 12.88
CA GLU A 148 -3.59 -19.28 12.21
C GLU A 148 -2.99 -18.78 10.89
N THR A 149 -3.78 -18.04 10.11
CA THR A 149 -3.41 -17.58 8.77
C THR A 149 -3.09 -16.09 8.72
N MET A 150 -3.44 -15.31 9.75
CA MET A 150 -3.44 -13.84 9.80
C MET A 150 -4.43 -13.18 8.82
N ALA A 151 -5.22 -13.96 8.09
CA ALA A 151 -6.16 -13.44 7.10
C ALA A 151 -7.36 -12.78 7.79
N TYR A 152 -8.05 -11.89 7.08
CA TYR A 152 -9.38 -11.45 7.47
C TYR A 152 -10.33 -12.65 7.61
N SER A 153 -11.16 -12.67 8.65
CA SER A 153 -12.18 -13.71 8.86
C SER A 153 -13.58 -13.17 8.57
N PRO A 154 -14.18 -13.49 7.40
CA PRO A 154 -15.57 -13.19 7.11
C PRO A 154 -16.55 -13.69 8.18
N GLU A 155 -16.29 -14.86 8.76
CA GLU A 155 -17.15 -15.44 9.79
C GLU A 155 -17.19 -14.58 11.06
N ILE A 156 -16.03 -14.18 11.58
CA ILE A 156 -15.96 -13.32 12.76
C ILE A 156 -16.54 -11.95 12.46
N ALA A 157 -16.25 -11.38 11.29
CA ALA A 157 -16.77 -10.08 10.90
C ALA A 157 -18.31 -10.07 10.81
N MET A 158 -18.92 -11.13 10.26
CA MET A 158 -20.38 -11.26 10.22
C MET A 158 -20.98 -11.37 11.63
N LYS A 159 -20.34 -12.14 12.52
CA LYS A 159 -20.78 -12.28 13.92
C LYS A 159 -20.59 -11.02 14.77
N THR A 160 -19.78 -10.06 14.32
CA THR A 160 -19.45 -8.85 15.08
C THR A 160 -20.01 -7.61 14.38
N CYS A 161 -19.23 -6.97 13.51
CA CYS A 161 -19.64 -5.80 12.72
C CYS A 161 -20.92 -6.06 11.92
N GLY A 162 -21.10 -7.28 11.40
CA GLY A 162 -22.24 -7.67 10.58
C GLY A 162 -23.57 -7.69 11.32
N ASN A 163 -23.58 -7.78 12.65
CA ASN A 163 -24.81 -7.68 13.44
C ASN A 163 -25.49 -6.30 13.29
N CYS A 164 -24.72 -5.25 12.99
CA CYS A 164 -25.18 -3.88 12.85
C CYS A 164 -25.03 -3.35 11.42
N HIS A 165 -24.10 -3.91 10.66
CA HIS A 165 -23.68 -3.46 9.33
C HIS A 165 -23.64 -4.64 8.34
N GLU A 166 -24.72 -5.43 8.31
CA GLU A 166 -24.81 -6.67 7.53
C GLU A 166 -24.48 -6.45 6.05
N ASP A 167 -25.04 -5.40 5.46
CA ASP A 167 -24.85 -5.06 4.04
C ASP A 167 -23.39 -4.70 3.75
N GLU A 168 -22.77 -3.91 4.62
CA GLU A 168 -21.39 -3.47 4.49
C GLU A 168 -20.44 -4.66 4.58
N VAL A 169 -20.61 -5.52 5.58
CA VAL A 169 -19.77 -6.72 5.76
C VAL A 169 -20.01 -7.72 4.62
N THR A 170 -21.25 -7.92 4.19
CA THR A 170 -21.58 -8.78 3.04
C THR A 170 -20.92 -8.28 1.76
N ASN A 171 -20.92 -6.96 1.54
CA ASN A 171 -20.25 -6.34 0.39
C ASN A 171 -18.73 -6.47 0.51
N TYR A 172 -18.15 -6.23 1.69
CA TYR A 172 -16.72 -6.39 1.92
C TYR A 172 -16.25 -7.83 1.68
N ASN A 173 -17.02 -8.82 2.15
CA ASN A 173 -16.74 -10.26 1.99
C ASN A 173 -16.68 -10.72 0.53
N LYS A 174 -17.28 -9.97 -0.41
CA LYS A 174 -17.25 -10.25 -1.86
C LYS A 174 -16.29 -9.34 -2.62
N SER A 175 -15.71 -8.34 -1.94
CA SER A 175 -14.87 -7.31 -2.54
C SER A 175 -13.48 -7.82 -2.92
N GLY A 176 -12.75 -7.00 -3.67
CA GLY A 176 -11.35 -7.28 -4.00
C GLY A 176 -10.44 -7.36 -2.77
N MET A 177 -10.74 -6.58 -1.72
CA MET A 177 -9.98 -6.55 -0.48
C MET A 177 -10.31 -7.75 0.43
N GLY A 178 -11.60 -8.00 0.69
CA GLY A 178 -12.04 -9.07 1.58
C GLY A 178 -11.59 -10.48 1.13
N LEU A 179 -11.52 -10.71 -0.19
CA LEU A 179 -11.09 -12.01 -0.74
C LEU A 179 -9.61 -12.05 -1.18
N ASN A 180 -8.88 -10.95 -1.04
CA ASN A 180 -7.54 -10.79 -1.66
C ASN A 180 -7.55 -11.13 -3.16
N LYS A 181 -8.67 -10.80 -3.81
CA LYS A 181 -9.10 -11.35 -5.10
C LYS A 181 -8.02 -11.28 -6.17
N TYR A 182 -7.40 -10.11 -6.31
CA TYR A 182 -6.43 -9.87 -7.38
C TYR A 182 -5.05 -10.46 -7.10
N GLN A 183 -4.65 -10.57 -5.83
CA GLN A 183 -3.38 -11.20 -5.44
C GLN A 183 -3.44 -12.70 -5.69
N ARG A 184 -4.60 -13.33 -5.41
CA ARG A 184 -4.82 -14.76 -5.66
C ARG A 184 -4.84 -15.13 -7.14
N GLY A 185 -4.93 -14.14 -8.04
CA GLY A 185 -4.72 -14.33 -9.48
C GLY A 185 -3.26 -14.57 -9.89
N PHE A 186 -2.28 -14.29 -9.03
CA PHE A 186 -0.86 -14.57 -9.29
C PHE A 186 -0.53 -15.97 -8.79
N LYS A 187 -0.67 -16.98 -9.66
CA LYS A 187 -0.56 -18.39 -9.27
C LYS A 187 0.87 -18.95 -9.26
N THR A 188 1.70 -18.55 -10.22
CA THR A 188 3.08 -19.04 -10.35
C THR A 188 4.06 -17.93 -10.74
N TRP A 189 5.35 -18.25 -10.83
CA TRP A 189 6.36 -17.29 -11.32
C TRP A 189 6.24 -17.09 -12.83
N THR A 190 5.91 -18.14 -13.56
CA THR A 190 6.01 -18.16 -15.03
C THR A 190 4.71 -17.86 -15.77
N ALA A 191 3.57 -17.85 -15.08
CA ALA A 191 2.27 -17.53 -15.68
C ALA A 191 2.21 -16.07 -16.16
N SER A 192 1.90 -15.87 -17.44
CA SER A 192 1.77 -14.55 -18.09
C SER A 192 0.62 -14.58 -19.11
N PRO A 193 -0.48 -13.80 -18.91
CA PRO A 193 -0.78 -12.85 -17.82
C PRO A 193 -1.17 -13.53 -16.47
N PRO A 194 -1.12 -12.82 -15.31
CA PRO A 194 -0.75 -11.42 -15.09
C PRO A 194 0.77 -11.14 -15.03
N GLY A 195 1.57 -12.17 -15.29
CA GLY A 195 3.02 -12.12 -15.22
C GLY A 195 3.55 -12.20 -13.78
N PRO A 196 4.85 -12.44 -13.61
CA PRO A 196 5.49 -12.35 -12.30
C PRO A 196 5.31 -10.97 -11.69
N GLN A 197 5.11 -10.90 -10.38
CA GLN A 197 4.90 -9.62 -9.68
C GLN A 197 5.91 -9.42 -8.56
N ASN A 198 6.14 -8.14 -8.23
CA ASN A 198 6.88 -7.74 -7.05
C ASN A 198 6.44 -8.44 -5.74
N CYS A 199 5.16 -8.75 -5.54
CA CYS A 199 4.69 -9.46 -4.35
C CYS A 199 4.94 -10.97 -4.39
N GLY A 200 5.43 -11.48 -5.52
CA GLY A 200 5.49 -12.91 -5.81
C GLY A 200 4.15 -13.45 -6.26
N TYR A 201 4.07 -14.76 -6.40
CA TYR A 201 2.79 -15.46 -6.47
C TYR A 201 2.09 -15.43 -5.10
N TRP A 202 0.82 -15.81 -5.06
CA TRP A 202 0.08 -15.90 -3.81
C TRP A 202 0.41 -17.19 -3.06
N PHE A 203 1.25 -17.05 -2.02
CA PHE A 203 1.70 -18.12 -1.14
C PHE A 203 0.60 -18.72 -0.25
N GLY A 204 -0.52 -18.02 -0.07
CA GLY A 204 -1.56 -18.41 0.87
C GLY A 204 -2.44 -19.57 0.40
N ASP A 205 -2.31 -20.01 -0.85
CA ASP A 205 -3.12 -21.07 -1.43
C ASP A 205 -2.27 -22.31 -1.72
N LYS A 206 -2.75 -23.47 -1.27
CA LYS A 206 -2.04 -24.75 -1.44
C LYS A 206 -1.77 -25.08 -2.91
N GLU A 207 -2.75 -24.85 -3.79
CA GLU A 207 -2.61 -25.11 -5.23
C GLU A 207 -1.49 -24.28 -5.87
N ASN A 208 -1.32 -23.03 -5.45
CA ASN A 208 -0.24 -22.18 -5.94
C ASN A 208 1.13 -22.64 -5.42
N TYR A 209 1.20 -23.07 -4.14
CA TYR A 209 2.40 -23.67 -3.58
C TYR A 209 2.84 -24.90 -4.37
N GLU A 210 1.94 -25.85 -4.63
CA GLU A 210 2.28 -27.07 -5.40
C GLU A 210 2.72 -26.72 -6.82
N ALA A 211 2.01 -25.82 -7.51
CA ALA A 211 2.39 -25.37 -8.84
C ALA A 211 3.78 -24.71 -8.89
N VAL A 212 4.13 -23.91 -7.88
CA VAL A 212 5.47 -23.29 -7.79
C VAL A 212 6.55 -24.27 -7.35
N LYS A 213 6.20 -25.26 -6.52
CA LYS A 213 7.10 -26.35 -6.19
C LYS A 213 7.48 -27.14 -7.44
N ASP A 214 6.52 -27.41 -8.32
CA ASP A 214 6.78 -28.07 -9.62
C ASP A 214 7.61 -27.19 -10.57
N GLU A 215 7.54 -25.87 -10.43
CA GLU A 215 8.38 -24.89 -11.14
C GLU A 215 9.78 -24.70 -10.54
N CYS A 216 10.08 -25.37 -9.44
CA CYS A 216 11.32 -25.21 -8.71
C CYS A 216 12.44 -26.11 -9.27
N THR A 217 13.67 -25.61 -9.35
CA THR A 217 14.84 -26.46 -9.68
C THR A 217 15.17 -27.48 -8.57
N LYS A 218 14.71 -27.22 -7.34
CA LYS A 218 14.93 -28.07 -6.15
C LYS A 218 13.62 -28.22 -5.35
N PRO A 219 12.62 -28.96 -5.89
CA PRO A 219 11.28 -29.06 -5.31
C PRO A 219 11.27 -29.62 -3.88
N GLU A 220 12.22 -30.48 -3.53
CA GLU A 220 12.39 -31.09 -2.20
C GLU A 220 12.83 -30.09 -1.12
N GLU A 221 13.52 -29.02 -1.52
CA GLU A 221 13.96 -27.96 -0.63
C GLU A 221 12.86 -26.90 -0.40
N TYR A 222 11.89 -26.77 -1.32
CA TYR A 222 10.77 -25.84 -1.16
C TYR A 222 9.58 -26.48 -0.44
N LYS A 223 9.51 -26.25 0.88
CA LYS A 223 8.53 -26.89 1.77
C LYS A 223 7.26 -26.05 1.96
N GLY A 224 6.10 -26.71 2.13
CA GLY A 224 4.82 -26.03 2.38
C GLY A 224 4.84 -25.07 3.57
N THR A 225 5.57 -25.40 4.64
CA THR A 225 5.75 -24.52 5.81
C THR A 225 6.43 -23.18 5.46
N MET A 226 7.27 -23.14 4.41
CA MET A 226 7.85 -21.89 3.89
C MET A 226 6.79 -21.01 3.22
N ALA A 227 5.90 -21.63 2.43
CA ALA A 227 4.79 -20.94 1.78
C ALA A 227 3.76 -20.44 2.81
N GLU A 228 3.38 -21.27 3.78
CA GLU A 228 2.46 -20.91 4.86
C GLU A 228 2.96 -19.72 5.69
N ALA A 229 4.22 -19.76 6.14
CA ALA A 229 4.82 -18.64 6.87
C ALA A 229 4.81 -17.36 6.03
N ARG A 230 5.08 -17.49 4.73
CA ARG A 230 5.04 -16.36 3.80
C ARG A 230 3.61 -15.85 3.57
N GLY A 231 2.62 -16.74 3.47
CA GLY A 231 1.20 -16.41 3.38
C GLY A 231 0.76 -15.55 4.56
N ARG A 232 1.11 -15.94 5.79
CA ARG A 232 0.92 -15.12 7.00
C ARG A 232 1.60 -13.75 6.88
N GLY A 233 2.85 -13.74 6.43
CA GLY A 233 3.64 -12.52 6.21
C GLY A 233 3.11 -11.60 5.09
N CYS A 234 2.31 -12.13 4.16
CA CYS A 234 1.58 -11.36 3.14
C CYS A 234 0.30 -10.76 3.72
N ASN A 235 -0.46 -11.54 4.49
CA ASN A 235 -1.71 -11.12 5.17
C ASN A 235 -1.54 -9.91 6.10
N LYS A 236 -0.30 -9.60 6.48
CA LYS A 236 0.07 -8.36 7.15
C LYS A 236 -0.43 -7.07 6.49
N CYS A 237 -0.54 -7.06 5.16
CA CYS A 237 -0.96 -5.90 4.36
C CYS A 237 -2.40 -6.04 3.84
N HIS A 238 -3.12 -7.10 4.21
CA HIS A 238 -4.47 -7.38 3.77
C HIS A 238 -5.45 -7.01 4.89
N ALA A 239 -6.35 -6.08 4.62
CA ALA A 239 -7.14 -5.40 5.63
C ALA A 239 -8.35 -6.22 6.09
N SER A 240 -8.81 -5.93 7.31
CA SER A 240 -10.10 -6.31 7.88
C SER A 240 -11.01 -5.09 8.08
N CYS A 241 -12.20 -5.26 8.68
CA CYS A 241 -13.09 -4.16 9.04
C CYS A 241 -12.40 -3.21 10.03
N ASN A 242 -11.83 -3.76 11.11
CA ASN A 242 -11.18 -2.97 12.15
C ASN A 242 -9.89 -2.29 11.68
N ASP A 243 -9.22 -2.84 10.67
CA ASP A 243 -8.02 -2.22 10.10
C ASP A 243 -8.28 -0.85 9.50
N CYS A 244 -9.50 -0.63 8.97
CA CYS A 244 -9.92 0.64 8.41
C CYS A 244 -10.68 1.50 9.42
N HIS A 245 -11.57 0.89 10.20
CA HIS A 245 -12.59 1.61 10.96
C HIS A 245 -12.28 1.81 12.44
N TYR A 246 -11.42 0.99 13.06
CA TYR A 246 -11.05 1.18 14.46
C TYR A 246 -9.93 2.21 14.61
N GLU A 247 -10.14 3.20 15.48
CA GLU A 247 -9.27 4.36 15.64
C GLU A 247 -8.31 4.25 16.82
N GLY A 248 -7.81 3.05 17.13
CA GLY A 248 -6.89 2.83 18.25
C GLY A 248 -5.59 3.65 18.20
N TYR A 249 -5.25 4.23 17.03
CA TYR A 249 -4.12 5.15 16.84
C TYR A 249 -4.40 6.59 17.29
N LYS A 250 -5.65 6.92 17.62
CA LYS A 250 -6.05 8.16 18.27
C LYS A 250 -6.12 7.92 19.77
N LYS A 251 -5.68 8.91 20.55
CA LYS A 251 -5.76 8.82 22.00
C LYS A 251 -7.23 8.95 22.42
N SER A 252 -7.72 8.03 23.24
CA SER A 252 -9.07 8.06 23.79
C SER A 252 -9.08 7.54 25.23
N LYS A 253 -10.20 7.68 25.94
CA LYS A 253 -10.33 7.31 27.35
C LYS A 253 -10.75 5.84 27.51
N ALA A 254 -11.72 5.39 26.73
CA ALA A 254 -12.25 4.03 26.77
C ALA A 254 -11.60 3.08 25.76
N ARG A 255 -10.94 3.61 24.72
CA ARG A 255 -10.21 2.86 23.68
C ARG A 255 -11.11 2.12 22.69
N HIS A 256 -12.33 2.61 22.49
CA HIS A 256 -13.37 2.01 21.64
C HIS A 256 -13.90 3.00 20.59
N SER A 257 -13.03 3.86 20.06
CA SER A 257 -13.39 4.82 19.00
C SER A 257 -13.38 4.16 17.62
N PHE A 258 -14.45 4.40 16.85
CA PHE A 258 -14.61 3.93 15.47
C PHE A 258 -14.98 5.08 14.54
N THR A 259 -14.62 4.97 13.27
CA THR A 259 -15.00 5.94 12.24
C THR A 259 -15.71 5.28 11.07
N LYS A 260 -16.74 5.96 10.55
CA LYS A 260 -17.36 5.62 9.27
C LYS A 260 -16.43 5.92 8.08
N THR A 261 -15.58 6.94 8.20
CA THR A 261 -14.71 7.42 7.14
C THR A 261 -13.26 7.24 7.54
N PRO A 262 -12.55 6.24 6.98
CA PRO A 262 -11.16 5.97 7.33
C PRO A 262 -10.25 7.17 7.08
N ASP A 263 -9.38 7.47 8.05
CA ASP A 263 -8.32 8.47 7.92
C ASP A 263 -7.19 7.96 7.01
N LYS A 264 -6.39 8.87 6.48
CA LYS A 264 -5.18 8.54 5.72
C LYS A 264 -4.21 7.61 6.46
N LEU A 265 -4.10 7.71 7.79
CA LEU A 265 -3.26 6.80 8.57
C LEU A 265 -3.84 5.38 8.64
N SER A 266 -5.16 5.22 8.61
CA SER A 266 -5.81 3.91 8.50
C SER A 266 -5.40 3.19 7.22
N CYS A 267 -5.41 3.91 6.08
CA CYS A 267 -4.93 3.36 4.80
C CYS A 267 -3.46 2.90 4.88
N TYR A 268 -2.66 3.51 5.76
CA TYR A 268 -1.24 3.22 5.93
C TYR A 268 -0.96 2.20 7.06
N GLY A 269 -1.99 1.58 7.65
CA GLY A 269 -1.86 0.49 8.61
C GLY A 269 -1.98 0.87 10.09
N SER A 270 -2.45 2.09 10.38
CA SER A 270 -2.84 2.53 11.74
C SER A 270 -1.75 2.40 12.81
N GLY A 271 -0.47 2.38 12.40
CA GLY A 271 0.66 2.24 13.33
C GLY A 271 0.78 0.87 14.02
N LYS A 272 0.19 -0.18 13.45
CA LYS A 272 0.22 -1.54 14.00
C LYS A 272 1.52 -2.31 13.75
N GLY A 273 2.55 -1.66 13.19
CA GLY A 273 3.74 -2.35 12.67
C GLY A 273 3.59 -2.86 11.23
N THR A 274 2.45 -2.57 10.60
CA THR A 274 2.21 -2.78 9.17
C THR A 274 2.22 -1.48 8.38
N ILE A 275 2.20 -1.61 7.07
CA ILE A 275 2.21 -0.55 6.08
C ILE A 275 1.38 -0.98 4.86
N CYS A 276 0.06 -1.04 5.02
CA CYS A 276 -0.86 -1.56 4.00
C CYS A 276 -0.71 -0.82 2.67
N HIS A 277 -1.06 0.48 2.59
CA HIS A 277 -0.82 1.29 1.39
C HIS A 277 0.64 1.75 1.25
N ALA A 278 1.37 2.01 2.34
CA ALA A 278 2.78 2.41 2.25
C ALA A 278 3.65 1.35 1.57
N GLY A 279 3.32 0.06 1.67
CA GLY A 279 4.04 -1.00 0.97
C GLY A 279 4.02 -0.83 -0.54
N PRO A 280 2.85 -0.89 -1.20
CA PRO A 280 2.73 -0.64 -2.63
C PRO A 280 3.08 0.79 -3.05
N MET A 281 2.67 1.82 -2.30
CA MET A 281 2.81 3.21 -2.74
C MET A 281 4.20 3.80 -2.47
N ASP A 282 4.70 3.69 -1.25
CA ASP A 282 6.02 4.23 -0.89
C ASP A 282 7.17 3.28 -1.17
N ARG A 283 7.00 1.96 -0.96
CA ARG A 283 8.13 1.02 -1.10
C ARG A 283 8.26 0.39 -2.46
N ARG A 284 7.17 0.17 -3.20
CA ARG A 284 7.19 -0.40 -4.56
C ARG A 284 7.19 0.72 -5.60
N ARG A 285 6.14 1.54 -5.65
CA ARG A 285 5.99 2.63 -6.64
C ARG A 285 6.95 3.79 -6.39
N GLY A 286 7.28 4.08 -5.12
CA GLY A 286 8.18 5.19 -4.76
C GLY A 286 7.51 6.55 -4.79
N ALA A 287 6.17 6.56 -4.82
CA ALA A 287 5.32 7.72 -5.00
C ALA A 287 4.12 7.61 -4.06
N GLY A 288 4.37 7.74 -2.75
CA GLY A 288 3.37 7.70 -1.69
C GLY A 288 2.83 9.07 -1.31
N PHE A 289 1.76 9.05 -0.52
CA PHE A 289 0.99 10.22 -0.12
C PHE A 289 1.54 10.84 1.17
N LEU A 290 1.64 10.05 2.25
CA LEU A 290 2.10 10.55 3.56
C LEU A 290 3.61 10.85 3.62
N ARG A 291 4.42 10.07 2.90
CA ARG A 291 5.89 10.20 2.87
C ARG A 291 6.53 10.18 4.28
N GLU A 292 7.64 10.89 4.48
CA GLU A 292 8.37 10.96 5.77
C GLU A 292 8.83 9.57 6.28
N GLU A 293 8.34 9.10 7.43
CA GLU A 293 8.71 7.80 7.98
C GLU A 293 8.16 6.60 7.17
N PHE A 294 7.22 6.86 6.26
CA PHE A 294 6.68 5.86 5.34
C PHE A 294 7.50 5.73 4.05
N ALA A 295 8.23 6.79 3.69
CA ALA A 295 9.04 6.87 2.47
C ALA A 295 10.32 6.03 2.55
N PHE A 296 10.85 5.67 1.38
CA PHE A 296 12.16 5.05 1.24
C PHE A 296 12.93 5.75 0.12
N PRO A 297 14.11 6.33 0.37
CA PRO A 297 14.76 6.47 1.67
C PRO A 297 13.93 7.29 2.68
N VAL A 298 14.06 6.94 3.95
CA VAL A 298 13.24 7.47 5.04
C VAL A 298 13.57 8.94 5.26
N ASN A 299 12.56 9.82 5.32
CA ASN A 299 12.72 11.27 5.53
C ASN A 299 13.57 12.01 4.48
N GLU A 300 13.80 11.42 3.31
CA GLU A 300 14.60 12.07 2.25
C GLU A 300 13.75 12.54 1.06
N LEU A 301 12.49 12.12 0.95
CA LEU A 301 11.61 12.46 -0.17
C LEU A 301 10.69 13.64 0.18
N PRO A 302 10.38 14.53 -0.79
CA PRO A 302 9.42 15.61 -0.58
C PRO A 302 8.03 15.05 -0.26
N ARG A 303 7.29 15.78 0.58
CA ARG A 303 5.90 15.46 0.92
C ARG A 303 4.99 15.72 -0.27
N ASP A 304 3.83 15.06 -0.27
CA ASP A 304 2.79 15.33 -1.25
C ASP A 304 2.12 16.67 -0.93
N ALA A 305 1.96 17.54 -1.93
CA ALA A 305 1.36 18.85 -1.76
C ALA A 305 -0.09 18.78 -1.24
N HIS A 306 -0.82 17.70 -1.52
CA HIS A 306 -2.18 17.52 -1.03
C HIS A 306 -2.20 17.04 0.43
N ASP A 307 -1.23 16.21 0.84
CA ASP A 307 -1.09 15.85 2.26
C ASP A 307 -0.73 17.09 3.10
N GLU A 308 0.16 17.94 2.59
CA GLU A 308 0.49 19.24 3.20
C GLU A 308 -0.70 20.20 3.27
N ALA A 309 -1.57 20.17 2.25
CA ALA A 309 -2.82 20.92 2.23
C ALA A 309 -3.94 20.32 3.11
N GLY A 310 -3.68 19.19 3.79
CA GLY A 310 -4.60 18.58 4.73
C GLY A 310 -5.66 17.66 4.12
N LEU A 311 -5.51 17.27 2.84
CA LEU A 311 -6.42 16.33 2.21
C LEU A 311 -6.27 14.92 2.78
N ASN A 312 -7.36 14.17 2.72
CA ASN A 312 -7.46 12.75 3.00
C ASN A 312 -7.60 11.92 1.73
N CYS A 313 -7.37 10.61 1.84
CA CYS A 313 -7.50 9.68 0.71
C CYS A 313 -8.89 9.76 0.05
N ASN A 314 -9.94 9.90 0.86
CA ASN A 314 -11.34 9.87 0.42
C ASN A 314 -11.79 11.17 -0.27
N ASP A 315 -10.99 12.24 -0.21
CA ASP A 315 -11.25 13.47 -0.95
C ASP A 315 -11.03 13.28 -2.46
N CYS A 316 -10.17 12.32 -2.81
CA CYS A 316 -9.85 11.96 -4.20
C CYS A 316 -10.41 10.58 -4.61
N HIS A 317 -10.47 9.64 -3.67
CA HIS A 317 -10.94 8.28 -3.91
C HIS A 317 -12.40 8.12 -3.48
N THR A 318 -13.29 7.95 -4.46
CA THR A 318 -14.68 7.59 -4.16
C THR A 318 -14.77 6.13 -3.75
N PHE A 319 -15.33 5.89 -2.56
CA PHE A 319 -15.56 4.56 -2.04
C PHE A 319 -16.93 4.04 -2.50
N LYS A 320 -16.93 2.94 -3.27
CA LYS A 320 -18.15 2.26 -3.71
C LYS A 320 -17.97 0.76 -3.58
N ASP A 321 -18.92 0.09 -2.93
CA ASP A 321 -18.95 -1.38 -2.76
C ASP A 321 -17.62 -1.93 -2.21
N HIS A 322 -17.05 -1.23 -1.23
CA HIS A 322 -15.73 -1.54 -0.66
C HIS A 322 -14.59 -1.59 -1.69
N SER A 323 -14.67 -0.73 -2.70
CA SER A 323 -13.64 -0.49 -3.71
C SER A 323 -13.33 1.01 -3.79
N TYR A 324 -12.03 1.35 -3.70
CA TYR A 324 -11.53 2.73 -3.83
C TYR A 324 -11.26 3.13 -5.29
N GLY A 325 -11.75 2.33 -6.25
CA GLY A 325 -11.36 2.44 -7.65
C GLY A 325 -9.88 2.11 -7.89
N HIS A 326 -9.41 2.29 -9.12
CA HIS A 326 -7.99 2.17 -9.46
C HIS A 326 -7.39 3.56 -9.76
N LEU A 327 -6.10 3.74 -9.47
CA LEU A 327 -5.37 5.03 -9.56
C LEU A 327 -5.32 5.68 -10.96
N GLY A 328 -5.90 5.07 -11.98
CA GLY A 328 -6.05 5.67 -13.31
C GLY A 328 -7.47 5.57 -13.84
N SER A 329 -8.46 5.32 -12.98
CA SER A 329 -9.86 5.39 -13.36
C SER A 329 -10.19 6.79 -13.83
N GLU A 330 -11.18 6.90 -14.71
CA GLU A 330 -11.71 8.19 -15.13
C GLU A 330 -12.20 9.01 -13.93
N ASP A 331 -12.82 8.36 -12.95
CA ASP A 331 -13.32 9.00 -11.72
C ASP A 331 -12.20 9.67 -10.92
N THR A 332 -11.08 8.97 -10.70
CA THR A 332 -9.91 9.54 -9.98
C THR A 332 -9.32 10.72 -10.76
N ARG A 333 -9.31 10.66 -12.10
CA ARG A 333 -8.85 11.78 -12.93
C ARG A 333 -9.81 12.95 -12.89
N LYS A 334 -11.12 12.69 -12.83
CA LYS A 334 -12.16 13.71 -12.67
C LYS A 334 -12.11 14.36 -11.30
N ALA A 335 -11.61 13.67 -10.26
CA ALA A 335 -11.42 14.27 -8.94
C ALA A 335 -10.51 15.50 -8.97
N CYS A 336 -9.50 15.55 -9.86
CA CYS A 336 -8.68 16.76 -10.03
C CYS A 336 -9.52 17.99 -10.45
N LYS A 337 -10.59 17.79 -11.24
CA LYS A 337 -11.45 18.89 -11.73
C LYS A 337 -12.18 19.60 -10.58
N SER A 338 -12.52 18.90 -9.50
CA SER A 338 -13.25 19.50 -8.37
C SER A 338 -12.44 20.60 -7.66
N CYS A 339 -11.11 20.50 -7.69
CA CYS A 339 -10.21 21.46 -7.05
C CYS A 339 -9.40 22.31 -8.04
N HIS A 340 -9.24 21.84 -9.29
CA HIS A 340 -8.40 22.46 -10.32
C HIS A 340 -9.14 22.64 -11.65
N THR A 341 -10.35 23.20 -11.62
CA THR A 341 -11.25 23.27 -12.79
C THR A 341 -10.60 23.92 -14.01
N GLU A 342 -10.03 25.12 -13.89
CA GLU A 342 -9.46 25.85 -15.04
C GLU A 342 -8.22 25.15 -15.62
N ILE A 343 -7.41 24.51 -14.76
CA ILE A 343 -6.25 23.72 -15.19
C ILE A 343 -6.73 22.47 -15.93
N TYR A 344 -7.71 21.76 -15.36
CA TYR A 344 -8.28 20.56 -15.96
C TYR A 344 -8.86 20.87 -17.34
N ASP A 345 -9.68 21.91 -17.47
CA ASP A 345 -10.30 22.31 -18.73
C ASP A 345 -9.25 22.78 -19.75
N ALA A 346 -8.18 23.45 -19.29
CA ALA A 346 -7.05 23.83 -20.13
C ALA A 346 -6.29 22.63 -20.68
N VAL A 347 -5.99 21.63 -19.84
CA VAL A 347 -5.34 20.38 -20.28
C VAL A 347 -6.22 19.62 -21.26
N LYS A 348 -7.53 19.49 -20.96
CA LYS A 348 -8.49 18.77 -21.80
C LYS A 348 -8.78 19.42 -23.15
N SER A 349 -8.44 20.69 -23.32
CA SER A 349 -8.58 21.40 -24.60
C SER A 349 -7.22 21.61 -25.31
N GLY A 350 -6.15 21.01 -24.80
CA GLY A 350 -4.79 21.22 -25.27
C GLY A 350 -4.10 19.96 -25.77
N ASP A 351 -2.84 20.11 -26.19
CA ASP A 351 -2.02 19.01 -26.73
C ASP A 351 -1.68 17.92 -25.70
N HIS A 352 -1.89 18.20 -24.41
CA HIS A 352 -1.64 17.28 -23.30
C HIS A 352 -2.89 16.56 -22.80
N GLU A 353 -4.02 16.58 -23.52
CA GLU A 353 -5.29 15.96 -23.10
C GLU A 353 -5.18 14.45 -22.76
N ASN A 354 -4.19 13.79 -23.37
CA ASN A 354 -3.87 12.37 -23.23
C ASN A 354 -2.64 12.12 -22.32
N VAL A 355 -2.23 13.11 -21.53
CA VAL A 355 -1.17 12.97 -20.52
C VAL A 355 -1.81 12.96 -19.14
N ASP A 356 -1.55 11.92 -18.34
CA ASP A 356 -1.97 11.87 -16.94
C ASP A 356 -1.27 13.01 -16.16
N CYS A 357 -1.99 13.78 -15.35
CA CYS A 357 -1.42 14.92 -14.61
C CYS A 357 -0.19 14.50 -13.77
N THR A 358 -0.22 13.28 -13.22
CA THR A 358 0.89 12.73 -12.43
C THR A 358 2.17 12.52 -13.25
N SER A 359 2.06 12.40 -14.59
CA SER A 359 3.22 12.38 -15.49
C SER A 359 4.05 13.65 -15.45
N CYS A 360 3.46 14.80 -15.09
CA CYS A 360 4.18 16.08 -14.99
C CYS A 360 4.48 16.46 -13.54
N HIS A 361 3.59 16.12 -12.61
CA HIS A 361 3.60 16.64 -11.24
C HIS A 361 4.33 15.76 -10.22
N ILE A 362 4.72 14.54 -10.56
CA ILE A 362 5.58 13.73 -9.69
C ILE A 362 7.01 14.27 -9.76
N GLN A 363 7.55 14.65 -8.60
CA GLN A 363 8.86 15.30 -8.48
C GLN A 363 10.02 14.30 -8.33
N GLU A 364 10.02 13.52 -7.24
CA GLU A 364 11.05 12.51 -6.97
C GLU A 364 10.45 11.13 -6.76
N VAL A 365 11.16 10.12 -7.25
CA VAL A 365 10.73 8.72 -7.17
C VAL A 365 11.68 7.95 -6.27
N GLY A 366 11.18 7.43 -5.16
CA GLY A 366 11.96 6.61 -4.22
C GLY A 366 11.85 5.11 -4.46
N ALA A 367 11.81 4.37 -3.35
CA ALA A 367 11.53 2.93 -3.23
C ALA A 367 12.66 1.98 -3.65
N TYR A 368 12.29 0.69 -3.74
CA TYR A 368 13.09 -0.37 -4.34
C TYR A 368 13.65 0.06 -5.70
N GLN A 369 14.97 -0.04 -5.86
CA GLN A 369 15.64 0.03 -7.16
C GLN A 369 15.81 -1.35 -7.79
N PHE A 370 15.74 -2.40 -6.97
CA PHE A 370 15.74 -3.80 -7.36
C PHE A 370 14.85 -4.60 -6.42
N THR A 371 14.39 -5.75 -6.88
CA THR A 371 13.80 -6.75 -5.98
C THR A 371 14.02 -8.14 -6.52
N PHE A 372 14.56 -9.02 -5.69
CA PHE A 372 14.86 -10.40 -6.10
C PHE A 372 14.21 -11.40 -5.14
N TRP A 373 13.79 -12.53 -5.70
CA TRP A 373 13.30 -13.68 -4.97
C TRP A 373 14.32 -14.79 -5.07
N GLY A 374 14.91 -15.18 -3.95
CA GLY A 374 15.95 -16.21 -3.93
C GLY A 374 16.21 -16.72 -2.52
N PRO A 375 17.14 -17.68 -2.35
CA PRO A 375 17.40 -18.29 -1.06
C PRO A 375 17.77 -17.25 -0.01
N GLY A 376 17.19 -17.35 1.17
CA GLY A 376 17.46 -16.41 2.26
C GLY A 376 16.64 -16.71 3.50
N LYS A 377 16.50 -15.71 4.36
CA LYS A 377 15.66 -15.81 5.57
C LYS A 377 14.41 -14.95 5.43
N SER A 378 13.25 -15.56 5.62
CA SER A 378 11.96 -14.87 5.71
C SER A 378 11.16 -15.44 6.88
N GLU A 379 10.41 -14.57 7.56
CA GLU A 379 9.52 -14.96 8.66
C GLU A 379 10.18 -15.84 9.75
N GLY A 380 11.48 -15.66 9.97
CA GLY A 380 12.25 -16.37 11.00
C GLY A 380 12.78 -17.75 10.59
N MET A 381 12.62 -18.17 9.32
CA MET A 381 13.15 -19.44 8.78
C MET A 381 13.93 -19.23 7.48
N ASN A 382 14.71 -20.23 7.09
CA ASN A 382 15.26 -20.29 5.74
C ASN A 382 14.11 -20.51 4.75
N ASN A 383 14.17 -19.84 3.61
CA ASN A 383 13.17 -19.90 2.57
C ASN A 383 13.85 -19.79 1.21
N MET A 384 13.43 -20.63 0.26
CA MET A 384 13.95 -20.62 -1.11
C MET A 384 13.56 -19.37 -1.89
N TYR A 385 12.40 -18.80 -1.58
CA TYR A 385 11.88 -17.58 -2.18
C TYR A 385 11.76 -16.50 -1.10
N ALA A 386 12.89 -16.16 -0.47
CA ALA A 386 12.99 -14.95 0.33
C ALA A 386 13.05 -13.72 -0.59
N LYS A 387 12.36 -12.65 -0.20
CA LYS A 387 12.35 -11.40 -0.98
C LYS A 387 13.43 -10.47 -0.47
N HIS A 388 14.40 -10.20 -1.34
CA HIS A 388 15.48 -9.24 -1.16
C HIS A 388 15.08 -7.93 -1.81
N LYS A 389 14.70 -6.95 -1.00
CA LYS A 389 14.06 -5.70 -1.47
C LYS A 389 14.70 -4.45 -0.87
N GLU A 390 15.65 -4.61 0.02
CA GLU A 390 16.26 -3.54 0.81
C GLU A 390 17.17 -2.62 -0.03
N PHE A 391 17.12 -2.72 -1.37
CA PHE A 391 17.76 -1.82 -2.34
C PHE A 391 16.99 -0.50 -2.44
N TYR A 392 17.01 0.29 -1.37
CA TYR A 392 16.29 1.55 -1.32
C TYR A 392 17.11 2.71 -1.88
N GLY A 393 16.48 3.56 -2.66
CA GLY A 393 17.12 4.79 -3.14
C GLY A 393 16.20 5.60 -4.02
N LYS A 394 16.77 6.52 -4.79
CA LYS A 394 16.01 7.46 -5.61
C LYS A 394 16.32 7.30 -7.09
N ARG A 395 15.32 7.66 -7.89
CA ARG A 395 15.44 8.00 -9.31
C ARG A 395 14.99 9.44 -9.49
N ASP A 396 15.74 10.16 -10.31
CA ASP A 396 15.52 11.58 -10.64
C ASP A 396 14.11 11.90 -11.15
N LYS A 397 13.52 11.04 -11.98
CA LYS A 397 12.18 11.24 -12.55
C LYS A 397 11.50 9.92 -12.97
N PRO A 398 10.16 9.88 -13.10
CA PRO A 398 9.47 8.73 -13.64
C PRO A 398 9.66 8.61 -15.16
N MET A 399 9.61 7.37 -15.67
CA MET A 399 9.55 7.12 -17.11
C MET A 399 8.11 7.28 -17.61
N LEU A 400 7.92 7.94 -18.74
CA LEU A 400 6.60 8.09 -19.34
C LEU A 400 6.40 6.99 -20.38
N VAL A 401 5.26 6.30 -20.27
CA VAL A 401 4.90 5.21 -21.17
C VAL A 401 3.46 5.40 -21.61
N LYS A 402 3.21 5.19 -22.90
CA LYS A 402 1.86 5.21 -23.45
C LYS A 402 1.13 3.92 -23.05
N HIS A 403 0.03 4.06 -22.35
CA HIS A 403 -0.85 2.96 -21.98
C HIS A 403 -1.42 2.32 -23.24
N THR A 404 -1.18 1.02 -23.42
CA THR A 404 -1.52 0.31 -24.65
C THR A 404 -3.02 0.27 -24.91
N GLU A 405 -3.83 0.12 -23.86
CA GLU A 405 -5.30 0.11 -23.98
C GLU A 405 -5.92 1.51 -24.05
N THR A 406 -5.57 2.42 -23.13
CA THR A 406 -6.24 3.73 -23.01
C THR A 406 -5.60 4.84 -23.84
N GLY A 407 -4.40 4.62 -24.38
CA GLY A 407 -3.63 5.61 -25.13
C GLY A 407 -3.01 6.74 -24.28
N LEU A 408 -3.22 6.74 -22.96
CA LEU A 408 -2.73 7.78 -22.04
C LEU A 408 -1.24 7.64 -21.76
N TRP A 409 -0.53 8.76 -21.69
CA TRP A 409 0.84 8.79 -21.18
C TRP A 409 0.83 8.82 -19.65
N ILE A 410 1.35 7.74 -19.04
CA ILE A 410 1.38 7.54 -17.59
C ILE A 410 2.81 7.45 -17.05
N PRO A 411 3.05 7.85 -15.79
CA PRO A 411 4.37 7.73 -15.17
C PRO A 411 4.56 6.32 -14.60
N LEU A 412 5.56 5.59 -15.11
CA LEU A 412 5.95 4.26 -14.66
C LEU A 412 7.37 4.26 -14.09
N LYS A 413 7.59 3.41 -13.08
CA LYS A 413 8.92 3.15 -12.53
C LYS A 413 9.38 1.77 -12.99
N PRO A 414 10.10 1.64 -14.12
CA PRO A 414 10.75 0.39 -14.49
C PRO A 414 11.86 0.06 -13.51
N TYR A 415 11.89 -1.14 -12.95
CA TYR A 415 13.02 -1.61 -12.15
C TYR A 415 13.25 -3.11 -12.28
N PRO A 416 14.51 -3.58 -12.18
CA PRO A 416 14.83 -4.98 -12.41
C PRO A 416 14.33 -5.91 -11.30
N MET A 417 13.83 -7.06 -11.71
CA MET A 417 13.37 -8.12 -10.84
C MET A 417 13.75 -9.51 -11.34
N GLY A 418 13.81 -10.47 -10.42
CA GLY A 418 14.05 -11.87 -10.78
C GLY A 418 13.65 -12.85 -9.68
N ALA A 419 13.36 -14.08 -10.09
CA ALA A 419 13.12 -15.22 -9.22
C ALA A 419 14.12 -16.33 -9.57
N MET A 420 14.93 -16.70 -8.59
CA MET A 420 15.93 -17.77 -8.68
C MET A 420 15.28 -19.15 -8.62
N ASN A 421 15.99 -20.17 -9.09
CA ASN A 421 15.56 -21.57 -8.98
C ASN A 421 14.25 -21.87 -9.73
N VAL A 422 14.03 -21.23 -10.89
CA VAL A 422 12.85 -21.48 -11.74
C VAL A 422 13.24 -22.44 -12.87
N ASN A 423 12.72 -23.66 -12.85
CA ASN A 423 13.14 -24.72 -13.78
C ASN A 423 12.55 -24.58 -15.20
N LYS A 424 11.46 -23.83 -15.36
CA LYS A 424 10.76 -23.66 -16.65
C LYS A 424 11.46 -22.61 -17.52
N ASP A 425 11.58 -22.93 -18.81
CA ASP A 425 12.04 -21.98 -19.82
C ASP A 425 10.92 -21.01 -20.18
N VAL A 426 11.15 -19.73 -19.91
CA VAL A 426 10.25 -18.64 -20.28
C VAL A 426 10.94 -17.80 -21.35
N LYS A 427 10.25 -17.56 -22.46
CA LYS A 427 10.76 -16.71 -23.54
C LYS A 427 10.57 -15.22 -23.18
N PRO A 428 11.43 -14.32 -23.70
CA PRO A 428 11.18 -12.90 -23.61
C PRO A 428 9.82 -12.54 -24.21
N GLU A 429 9.13 -11.59 -23.59
CA GLU A 429 7.83 -11.07 -24.03
C GLU A 429 7.87 -9.56 -24.22
N GLY A 430 6.90 -9.02 -24.96
CA GLY A 430 6.73 -7.57 -25.09
C GLY A 430 6.22 -6.90 -23.81
N LEU A 431 5.96 -5.59 -23.90
CA LEU A 431 5.32 -4.81 -22.85
C LEU A 431 3.88 -5.32 -22.65
N LYS A 432 3.55 -5.76 -21.45
CA LYS A 432 2.23 -6.29 -21.09
C LYS A 432 1.60 -5.54 -19.92
N LEU A 433 0.28 -5.43 -19.95
CA LEU A 433 -0.53 -4.99 -18.82
C LEU A 433 -0.72 -6.15 -17.83
N ARG A 434 -0.85 -5.84 -16.54
CA ARG A 434 -1.11 -6.84 -15.48
C ARG A 434 -2.58 -7.24 -15.38
N GLU A 435 -3.18 -7.52 -16.53
CA GLU A 435 -4.52 -8.09 -16.61
C GLU A 435 -4.54 -9.50 -15.98
N ILE A 436 -5.69 -9.93 -15.49
CA ILE A 436 -5.90 -11.29 -15.01
C ILE A 436 -7.01 -11.90 -15.86
N ASN A 437 -6.66 -12.94 -16.61
CA ASN A 437 -7.63 -13.76 -17.31
C ASN A 437 -8.65 -14.32 -16.32
N LYS A 438 -9.92 -14.34 -16.72
CA LYS A 438 -11.01 -14.86 -15.91
C LYS A 438 -10.70 -16.29 -15.45
N THR A 439 -10.58 -16.49 -14.15
CA THR A 439 -10.24 -17.79 -13.54
C THR A 439 -11.02 -17.98 -12.24
N THR A 440 -11.31 -19.23 -11.90
CA THR A 440 -11.90 -19.60 -10.62
C THR A 440 -10.79 -19.89 -9.61
N VAL A 441 -10.96 -19.37 -8.40
CA VAL A 441 -10.09 -19.61 -7.24
C VAL A 441 -10.92 -20.30 -6.17
N LYS A 442 -10.38 -21.37 -5.58
CA LYS A 442 -10.96 -22.05 -4.42
C LYS A 442 -10.86 -21.15 -3.19
N GLY A 443 -11.96 -20.87 -2.52
CA GLY A 443 -11.92 -20.09 -1.27
C GLY A 443 -11.57 -20.94 -0.05
N LYS A 444 -11.34 -20.25 1.06
CA LYS A 444 -10.98 -20.79 2.38
C LYS A 444 -12.20 -20.83 3.29
N THR A 445 -13.00 -21.88 3.13
CA THR A 445 -14.25 -22.03 3.90
C THR A 445 -13.99 -22.16 5.40
N GLU A 446 -12.79 -22.59 5.80
CA GLU A 446 -12.35 -22.69 7.19
C GLU A 446 -12.29 -21.34 7.94
N ILE A 447 -12.23 -20.22 7.22
CA ILE A 447 -12.28 -18.86 7.82
C ILE A 447 -13.55 -18.08 7.43
N GLY A 448 -14.48 -18.73 6.70
CA GLY A 448 -15.75 -18.14 6.25
C GLY A 448 -15.77 -17.56 4.84
N GLU A 449 -14.75 -17.80 4.00
CA GLU A 449 -14.83 -17.45 2.57
C GLU A 449 -15.84 -18.35 1.82
N PRO A 450 -16.39 -17.92 0.66
CA PRO A 450 -17.17 -18.81 -0.21
C PRO A 450 -16.33 -19.97 -0.74
N GLU A 451 -16.95 -21.09 -1.12
CA GLU A 451 -16.25 -22.28 -1.66
C GLU A 451 -15.33 -21.95 -2.85
N SER A 452 -15.76 -21.00 -3.69
CA SER A 452 -14.95 -20.46 -4.77
C SER A 452 -15.42 -19.06 -5.18
N PHE A 453 -14.56 -18.35 -5.90
CA PHE A 453 -14.90 -17.07 -6.52
C PHE A 453 -14.12 -16.86 -7.82
N VAL A 454 -14.65 -15.99 -8.67
CA VAL A 454 -14.04 -15.65 -9.96
C VAL A 454 -13.11 -14.45 -9.80
N VAL A 455 -11.88 -14.55 -10.30
CA VAL A 455 -10.93 -13.46 -10.42
C VAL A 455 -10.78 -13.08 -11.89
N GLU A 456 -10.94 -11.80 -12.19
CA GLU A 456 -10.72 -11.21 -13.51
C GLU A 456 -10.28 -9.76 -13.33
N ARG A 457 -9.37 -9.29 -14.18
CA ARG A 457 -8.97 -7.89 -14.25
C ARG A 457 -8.65 -7.56 -15.70
N LYS A 458 -9.42 -6.67 -16.32
CA LYS A 458 -9.25 -6.32 -17.73
C LYS A 458 -8.09 -5.34 -17.94
N ALA A 459 -7.60 -5.27 -19.17
CA ALA A 459 -6.53 -4.37 -19.59
C ALA A 459 -6.80 -2.88 -19.26
N ASP A 460 -8.04 -2.43 -19.40
CA ASP A 460 -8.48 -1.06 -19.09
C ASP A 460 -8.63 -0.77 -17.59
N GLN A 461 -8.55 -1.80 -16.74
CA GLN A 461 -8.71 -1.72 -15.28
C GLN A 461 -7.37 -1.71 -14.53
N VAL A 462 -6.23 -1.72 -15.24
CA VAL A 462 -4.90 -1.82 -14.64
C VAL A 462 -3.90 -0.93 -15.36
N ASN A 463 -3.10 -0.17 -14.60
CA ASN A 463 -2.05 0.67 -15.16
C ASN A 463 -0.64 0.09 -14.94
N ASP A 464 -0.53 -0.95 -14.13
CA ASP A 464 0.76 -1.61 -13.90
C ASP A 464 1.10 -2.47 -15.10
N MET A 465 2.34 -2.36 -15.56
CA MET A 465 2.89 -3.09 -16.67
C MET A 465 4.09 -3.93 -16.22
N TYR A 466 4.55 -4.77 -17.13
CA TYR A 466 5.77 -5.55 -16.98
C TYR A 466 6.32 -5.98 -18.34
N ILE A 467 7.58 -6.40 -18.33
CA ILE A 467 8.25 -7.04 -19.47
C ILE A 467 8.99 -8.26 -18.92
N VAL A 468 8.65 -9.45 -19.41
CA VAL A 468 9.41 -10.66 -19.10
C VAL A 468 10.62 -10.69 -20.03
N THR A 469 11.84 -10.74 -19.48
CA THR A 469 13.06 -10.85 -20.28
C THR A 469 13.51 -12.30 -20.47
N GLY A 470 12.76 -13.24 -19.90
CA GLY A 470 12.93 -14.67 -20.06
C GLY A 470 13.65 -15.31 -18.89
N THR A 471 14.04 -16.57 -19.09
CA THR A 471 14.84 -17.33 -18.14
C THR A 471 16.32 -17.31 -18.54
N HIS A 472 17.21 -17.13 -17.56
CA HIS A 472 18.65 -16.92 -17.78
C HIS A 472 19.48 -17.80 -16.84
N ASP A 473 20.52 -18.43 -17.40
CA ASP A 473 21.48 -19.25 -16.65
C ASP A 473 22.69 -18.43 -16.18
N GLY A 474 23.61 -19.07 -15.45
CA GLY A 474 24.89 -18.46 -15.06
C GLY A 474 24.88 -17.73 -13.71
N PHE A 475 23.88 -17.99 -12.87
CA PHE A 475 23.75 -17.41 -11.52
C PHE A 475 24.24 -18.35 -10.41
N GLY A 476 25.33 -19.07 -10.65
CA GLY A 476 25.97 -19.93 -9.66
C GLY A 476 25.05 -21.06 -9.16
N THR A 477 24.88 -21.19 -7.84
CA THR A 477 24.07 -22.29 -7.28
C THR A 477 22.56 -22.09 -7.31
N ASN A 478 22.14 -20.91 -7.77
CA ASN A 478 20.75 -20.51 -7.95
C ASN A 478 20.33 -20.61 -9.42
N ASP A 479 20.91 -21.60 -10.11
CA ASP A 479 20.87 -21.76 -11.56
C ASP A 479 19.44 -21.60 -12.09
N LYS A 480 19.36 -20.94 -13.25
CA LYS A 480 18.11 -20.60 -13.94
C LYS A 480 17.22 -19.58 -13.19
N MET A 481 17.46 -18.30 -13.47
CA MET A 481 16.68 -17.15 -12.97
C MET A 481 15.62 -16.75 -13.99
N MET A 482 14.34 -16.68 -13.60
CA MET A 482 13.35 -15.97 -14.39
C MET A 482 13.43 -14.47 -14.10
N ALA A 483 13.67 -13.67 -15.13
CA ALA A 483 13.89 -12.23 -15.05
C ALA A 483 12.75 -11.42 -15.68
N TRP A 484 12.43 -10.28 -15.07
CA TRP A 484 11.48 -9.33 -15.62
C TRP A 484 11.78 -7.90 -15.16
N ILE A 485 11.19 -6.94 -15.86
CA ILE A 485 11.13 -5.55 -15.42
C ILE A 485 9.74 -5.28 -14.87
N GLN A 486 9.68 -4.83 -13.62
CA GLN A 486 8.45 -4.36 -13.01
C GLN A 486 8.22 -2.89 -13.40
N MET A 487 7.02 -2.54 -13.87
CA MET A 487 6.70 -1.17 -14.29
C MET A 487 5.41 -0.71 -13.61
N ASP A 488 5.53 -0.05 -12.46
CA ASP A 488 4.36 0.34 -11.66
C ASP A 488 3.95 1.78 -11.90
N LYS A 489 2.65 2.02 -12.04
CA LYS A 489 2.10 3.38 -12.19
C LYS A 489 2.32 4.19 -10.92
N MET A 490 3.06 5.28 -11.01
CA MET A 490 3.12 6.22 -9.89
C MET A 490 1.88 7.11 -9.90
N SER A 491 1.46 7.57 -8.72
CA SER A 491 0.19 8.28 -8.59
C SER A 491 0.14 9.34 -7.49
N HIS A 492 1.04 9.33 -6.52
CA HIS A 492 1.14 10.36 -5.50
C HIS A 492 2.50 11.06 -5.60
N SER A 493 2.83 11.84 -4.58
CA SER A 493 4.02 12.69 -4.51
C SER A 493 3.95 13.83 -5.52
N ILE A 494 2.73 14.36 -5.62
CA ILE A 494 2.42 15.49 -6.46
C ILE A 494 3.03 16.73 -5.80
N GLY A 495 3.77 17.47 -6.60
CA GLY A 495 4.30 18.77 -6.24
C GLY A 495 4.30 19.71 -7.43
N LYS A 496 5.28 20.61 -7.46
CA LYS A 496 5.50 21.50 -8.60
C LYS A 496 5.76 20.67 -9.85
N ALA A 497 5.08 21.01 -10.94
CA ALA A 497 5.29 20.41 -12.25
C ALA A 497 6.76 20.53 -12.69
N ARG A 498 7.25 19.52 -13.41
CA ARG A 498 8.51 19.57 -14.15
C ARG A 498 8.44 20.56 -15.31
N ASP A 499 9.60 21.02 -15.76
CA ASP A 499 9.72 21.92 -16.91
C ASP A 499 9.45 21.17 -18.23
N CYS A 500 8.93 21.87 -19.25
CA CYS A 500 8.63 21.26 -20.56
C CYS A 500 9.86 20.59 -21.19
N ASP A 501 11.04 21.18 -21.03
CA ASP A 501 12.30 20.65 -21.54
C ASP A 501 12.60 19.25 -20.97
N SER A 502 12.10 18.89 -19.79
CA SER A 502 12.33 17.56 -19.21
C SER A 502 11.71 16.40 -20.03
N CYS A 503 10.72 16.70 -20.87
CA CYS A 503 10.04 15.76 -21.77
C CYS A 503 10.25 16.10 -23.26
N HIS A 504 10.56 17.35 -23.59
CA HIS A 504 10.63 17.84 -24.98
C HIS A 504 12.04 18.26 -25.43
N SER A 505 13.07 18.08 -24.61
CA SER A 505 14.46 18.32 -25.06
C SER A 505 15.06 17.15 -25.83
N SER A 506 14.45 15.97 -25.73
CA SER A 506 14.90 14.75 -26.41
C SER A 506 13.75 13.75 -26.50
N HIS A 507 13.75 12.99 -27.59
CA HIS A 507 12.93 11.81 -27.78
C HIS A 507 13.34 10.64 -26.87
N GLU A 508 14.59 10.65 -26.40
CA GLU A 508 15.13 9.65 -25.47
C GLU A 508 14.86 10.03 -24.02
N GLN A 509 14.52 9.04 -23.21
CA GLN A 509 14.35 9.22 -21.77
C GLN A 509 15.55 8.64 -21.01
N ASN A 510 16.30 9.51 -20.35
CA ASN A 510 17.47 9.14 -19.56
C ASN A 510 17.21 9.41 -18.07
N PHE A 511 17.62 8.47 -17.23
CA PHE A 511 17.41 8.50 -15.78
C PHE A 511 18.65 8.04 -15.04
N THR A 512 18.89 8.63 -13.88
CA THR A 512 19.89 8.14 -12.92
C THR A 512 19.22 7.61 -11.67
N SER A 513 19.60 6.39 -11.28
CA SER A 513 19.16 5.73 -10.07
C SER A 513 20.35 5.49 -9.15
N TRP A 514 20.18 5.73 -7.85
CA TRP A 514 21.11 5.29 -6.80
C TRP A 514 20.37 4.45 -5.76
N TYR A 515 21.10 3.62 -5.03
CA TYR A 515 20.55 2.79 -3.96
C TYR A 515 21.55 2.53 -2.84
N THR A 516 21.01 2.24 -1.68
CA THR A 516 21.68 1.61 -0.54
C THR A 516 21.02 0.26 -0.30
N TYR A 517 21.82 -0.77 -0.04
CA TYR A 517 21.32 -2.06 0.43
C TYR A 517 21.79 -2.32 1.86
N ASN A 518 20.85 -2.60 2.76
CA ASN A 518 21.12 -2.87 4.16
C ASN A 518 20.23 -4.00 4.70
N SER A 519 20.65 -5.24 4.45
CA SER A 519 20.10 -6.43 5.09
C SER A 519 21.19 -7.12 5.90
N PRO A 520 21.14 -7.11 7.24
CA PRO A 520 22.08 -7.85 8.08
C PRO A 520 22.03 -9.37 7.89
N ALA A 521 21.00 -9.89 7.22
CA ALA A 521 20.92 -11.30 6.86
C ALA A 521 21.83 -11.64 5.67
N ASP A 522 22.19 -10.66 4.85
CA ASP A 522 22.87 -10.83 3.57
C ASP A 522 24.27 -10.21 3.55
N VAL A 523 24.46 -9.06 4.22
CA VAL A 523 25.72 -8.30 4.26
C VAL A 523 26.12 -7.93 5.69
N LYS A 524 27.43 -7.79 5.94
CA LYS A 524 27.99 -7.34 7.23
C LYS A 524 27.92 -5.82 7.42
N LYS A 525 27.97 -5.06 6.33
CA LYS A 525 27.84 -3.60 6.30
C LYS A 525 26.97 -3.21 5.09
N PRO A 526 26.24 -2.08 5.15
CA PRO A 526 25.54 -1.57 3.99
C PRO A 526 26.50 -1.34 2.81
N PHE A 527 26.00 -1.52 1.59
CA PHE A 527 26.71 -1.11 0.37
C PHE A 527 25.83 -0.21 -0.49
N PHE A 528 26.48 0.56 -1.35
CA PHE A 528 25.87 1.62 -2.15
C PHE A 528 26.15 1.37 -3.62
N GLY A 529 25.25 1.81 -4.48
CA GLY A 529 25.47 1.73 -5.91
C GLY A 529 24.59 2.67 -6.70
N SER A 530 24.84 2.70 -8.00
CA SER A 530 24.04 3.47 -8.97
C SER A 530 23.95 2.74 -10.30
N TYR A 531 23.01 3.16 -11.14
CA TYR A 531 22.93 2.79 -12.55
C TYR A 531 22.20 3.88 -13.32
N THR A 532 22.40 3.89 -14.63
CA THR A 532 21.61 4.70 -15.56
C THR A 532 20.58 3.84 -16.27
N LEU A 533 19.40 4.39 -16.49
CA LEU A 533 18.38 3.79 -17.32
C LEU A 533 18.18 4.66 -18.56
N LYS A 534 18.21 4.04 -19.73
CA LYS A 534 17.89 4.67 -21.01
C LYS A 534 16.68 3.99 -21.63
N ALA A 535 15.69 4.77 -22.04
CA ALA A 535 14.54 4.30 -22.81
C ALA A 535 14.45 5.10 -24.12
N ASP A 536 14.48 4.40 -25.25
CA ASP A 536 14.46 5.01 -26.59
C ASP A 536 13.69 4.11 -27.58
N LYS A 537 13.76 4.44 -28.87
CA LYS A 537 13.11 3.68 -29.95
C LYS A 537 13.60 2.22 -30.08
N ASN A 538 14.78 1.90 -29.55
CA ASN A 538 15.38 0.58 -29.66
C ASN A 538 15.02 -0.32 -28.48
N GLY A 539 14.62 0.25 -27.34
CA GLY A 539 14.32 -0.52 -26.15
C GLY A 539 14.61 0.19 -24.83
N LEU A 540 14.88 -0.63 -23.82
CA LEU A 540 15.20 -0.22 -22.47
C LEU A 540 16.56 -0.81 -22.07
N THR A 541 17.49 0.03 -21.64
CA THR A 541 18.84 -0.40 -21.27
C THR A 541 19.19 0.09 -19.87
N PHE A 542 19.67 -0.83 -19.03
CA PHE A 542 20.25 -0.55 -17.72
C PHE A 542 21.76 -0.64 -17.84
N ASP A 543 22.46 0.48 -17.59
CA ASP A 543 23.90 0.62 -17.83
C ASP A 543 24.60 1.34 -16.67
N ASN A 544 25.93 1.46 -16.77
CA ASN A 544 26.77 2.25 -15.86
C ASN A 544 26.58 1.87 -14.38
N PHE A 545 26.48 0.57 -14.12
CA PHE A 545 26.37 0.05 -12.77
C PHE A 545 27.64 0.34 -11.98
N THR A 546 27.49 1.02 -10.85
CA THR A 546 28.58 1.24 -9.88
C THR A 546 28.18 0.65 -8.54
N ASN A 547 29.15 0.13 -7.79
CA ASN A 547 28.94 -0.46 -6.48
C ASN A 547 30.14 -0.21 -5.58
N SER A 548 29.89 0.13 -4.32
CA SER A 548 30.89 0.00 -3.27
C SER A 548 31.19 -1.47 -2.98
N GLU A 549 32.28 -1.74 -2.25
CA GLU A 549 32.63 -3.09 -1.80
C GLU A 549 31.46 -3.79 -1.08
N VAL A 550 31.14 -5.01 -1.50
CA VAL A 550 30.11 -5.86 -0.88
C VAL A 550 30.75 -6.86 0.06
N VAL A 551 30.46 -6.75 1.36
CA VAL A 551 30.97 -7.67 2.38
C VAL A 551 29.85 -8.59 2.85
N LEU A 552 29.87 -9.84 2.39
CA LEU A 552 28.82 -10.83 2.62
C LEU A 552 28.75 -11.29 4.09
N ALA A 553 27.53 -11.51 4.57
CA ALA A 553 27.28 -12.21 5.82
C ALA A 553 27.68 -13.70 5.70
N LYS A 554 27.93 -14.36 6.84
CA LYS A 554 28.42 -15.76 6.85
C LYS A 554 27.43 -16.69 6.14
N GLY A 555 27.93 -17.45 5.17
CA GLY A 555 27.15 -18.47 4.43
C GLY A 555 26.18 -17.89 3.39
N ARG A 556 26.28 -16.59 3.08
CA ARG A 556 25.51 -15.95 2.01
C ARG A 556 26.34 -15.87 0.73
N LYS A 557 25.65 -15.90 -0.40
CA LYS A 557 26.25 -15.73 -1.72
C LYS A 557 25.61 -14.55 -2.44
N ILE A 558 26.35 -13.95 -3.38
CA ILE A 558 25.89 -12.74 -4.04
C ILE A 558 24.71 -13.03 -4.99
N GLU A 559 24.71 -14.19 -5.63
CA GLU A 559 23.63 -14.69 -6.47
C GLU A 559 22.31 -14.89 -5.73
N ASP A 560 22.31 -14.95 -4.40
CA ASP A 560 21.08 -15.14 -3.61
C ASP A 560 20.19 -13.89 -3.61
N PHE A 561 20.80 -12.71 -3.68
CA PHE A 561 20.11 -11.44 -3.42
C PHE A 561 20.51 -10.28 -4.34
N ALA A 562 21.66 -10.34 -5.02
CA ALA A 562 22.16 -9.27 -5.90
C ALA A 562 22.68 -9.82 -7.24
N PRO A 563 21.84 -10.54 -8.02
CA PRO A 563 22.24 -11.16 -9.29
C PRO A 563 22.73 -10.17 -10.35
N PHE A 564 22.32 -8.90 -10.27
CA PHE A 564 22.78 -7.85 -11.19
C PHE A 564 24.27 -7.57 -11.10
N LEU A 565 24.95 -7.96 -10.02
CA LEU A 565 26.40 -7.89 -9.89
C LEU A 565 27.13 -8.98 -10.68
N ILE A 566 26.42 -10.04 -11.07
CA ILE A 566 26.94 -11.14 -11.88
C ILE A 566 26.67 -10.84 -13.36
N ASN A 567 25.41 -10.54 -13.70
CA ASN A 567 25.01 -10.22 -15.05
C ASN A 567 23.87 -9.21 -15.04
N SER A 568 24.19 -7.94 -15.27
CA SER A 568 23.21 -6.85 -15.38
C SER A 568 22.48 -6.81 -16.73
N GLY A 569 23.03 -7.45 -17.77
CA GLY A 569 22.51 -7.37 -19.13
C GLY A 569 21.18 -8.10 -19.33
N VAL A 570 20.79 -8.99 -18.41
CA VAL A 570 19.56 -9.80 -18.51
C VAL A 570 18.26 -8.99 -18.44
N TRP A 571 18.32 -7.74 -18.01
CA TRP A 571 17.19 -6.82 -17.99
C TRP A 571 17.17 -5.84 -19.16
N ASN A 572 18.13 -5.90 -20.07
CA ASN A 572 18.11 -5.06 -21.26
C ASN A 572 17.07 -5.61 -22.24
N VAL A 573 16.19 -4.73 -22.72
CA VAL A 573 15.08 -5.06 -23.63
C VAL A 573 15.36 -4.42 -24.97
N LYS A 574 15.16 -5.17 -26.05
CA LYS A 574 15.28 -4.70 -27.44
C LYS A 574 13.95 -4.82 -28.17
N GLY A 575 13.73 -3.96 -29.15
CA GLY A 575 12.59 -4.05 -30.07
C GLY A 575 11.26 -3.53 -29.52
N ILE A 576 11.28 -2.81 -28.39
CA ILE A 576 10.10 -2.11 -27.86
C ILE A 576 10.40 -0.61 -27.88
N ASP A 577 9.52 0.16 -28.51
CA ASP A 577 9.67 1.60 -28.66
C ASP A 577 9.17 2.33 -27.41
N PHE A 578 10.09 2.95 -26.66
CA PHE A 578 9.82 3.80 -25.48
C PHE A 578 10.06 5.29 -25.74
N GLU A 579 10.19 5.68 -27.00
CA GLU A 579 10.46 7.06 -27.40
C GLU A 579 9.32 8.01 -26.98
N LEU A 580 9.70 9.19 -26.45
CA LEU A 580 8.78 10.30 -26.28
C LEU A 580 8.55 11.00 -27.62
N LYS A 581 7.51 10.58 -28.34
CA LYS A 581 7.20 11.14 -29.65
C LYS A 581 6.51 12.50 -29.51
N PHE A 582 7.17 13.56 -29.97
CA PHE A 582 6.62 14.90 -30.12
C PHE A 582 7.10 15.54 -31.44
N ASP A 583 6.52 16.66 -31.83
CA ASP A 583 6.94 17.41 -33.02
C ASP A 583 7.87 18.55 -32.59
N ASP A 584 9.14 18.50 -33.01
CA ASP A 584 10.16 19.48 -32.63
C ASP A 584 9.79 20.92 -33.00
N LYS A 585 9.20 21.09 -34.19
CA LYS A 585 8.82 22.42 -34.69
C LYS A 585 7.65 22.96 -33.89
N LYS A 586 6.62 22.15 -33.69
CA LYS A 586 5.45 22.50 -32.86
C LYS A 586 5.88 22.83 -31.43
N TYR A 587 6.84 22.09 -30.87
CA TYR A 587 7.40 22.38 -29.56
C TYR A 587 8.14 23.72 -29.53
N ALA A 588 9.05 23.98 -30.47
CA ALA A 588 9.80 25.22 -30.56
C ALA A 588 8.88 26.45 -30.69
N ASP A 589 7.88 26.37 -31.58
CA ASP A 589 6.87 27.41 -31.77
C ASP A 589 6.06 27.64 -30.48
N GLY A 590 5.58 26.56 -29.86
CA GLY A 590 4.83 26.61 -28.60
C GLY A 590 5.63 27.19 -27.44
N LYS A 591 6.93 26.85 -27.33
CA LYS A 591 7.84 27.37 -26.30
C LYS A 591 8.05 28.88 -26.47
N SER A 592 8.22 29.35 -27.71
CA SER A 592 8.33 30.78 -28.00
C SER A 592 7.07 31.55 -27.57
N GLU A 593 5.88 31.03 -27.92
CA GLU A 593 4.62 31.63 -27.49
C GLU A 593 4.44 31.66 -25.97
N TYR A 594 4.84 30.57 -25.29
CA TYR A 594 4.82 30.47 -23.84
C TYR A 594 5.68 31.56 -23.19
N LEU A 595 6.94 31.71 -23.64
CA LEU A 595 7.87 32.69 -23.07
C LEU A 595 7.37 34.14 -23.26
N GLN A 596 6.83 34.47 -24.44
CA GLN A 596 6.24 35.79 -24.71
C GLN A 596 5.06 36.10 -23.78
N LEU A 597 4.13 35.15 -23.62
CA LEU A 597 2.98 35.33 -22.74
C LEU A 597 3.40 35.40 -21.26
N SER A 598 4.38 34.59 -20.86
CA SER A 598 4.92 34.57 -19.51
C SER A 598 5.52 35.92 -19.12
N ALA A 599 6.37 36.50 -19.98
CA ALA A 599 6.95 37.83 -19.77
C ALA A 599 5.85 38.91 -19.65
N LYS A 600 4.84 38.85 -20.54
CA LYS A 600 3.70 39.77 -20.50
C LYS A 600 2.90 39.66 -19.20
N LEU A 601 2.57 38.44 -18.76
CA LEU A 601 1.84 38.20 -17.51
C LEU A 601 2.65 38.65 -16.30
N HIS A 602 3.95 38.36 -16.25
CA HIS A 602 4.84 38.83 -15.19
C HIS A 602 4.82 40.35 -15.05
N HIS A 603 4.90 41.07 -16.18
CA HIS A 603 4.80 42.53 -16.19
C HIS A 603 3.43 43.03 -15.71
N MET A 604 2.34 42.39 -16.13
CA MET A 604 0.99 42.76 -15.69
C MET A 604 0.78 42.52 -14.20
N ILE A 605 1.20 41.35 -13.68
CA ILE A 605 1.06 40.97 -12.26
C ILE A 605 1.86 41.92 -11.36
N SER A 606 3.09 42.29 -11.75
CA SER A 606 3.95 43.18 -10.94
C SER A 606 3.41 44.61 -10.85
N LYS A 607 2.67 45.07 -11.87
CA LYS A 607 2.05 46.40 -11.90
C LYS A 607 0.64 46.46 -11.34
N GLU A 608 -0.03 45.32 -11.21
CA GLU A 608 -1.42 45.26 -10.77
C GLU A 608 -1.54 45.51 -9.26
N LYS A 609 -2.33 46.51 -8.89
CA LYS A 609 -2.56 46.90 -7.49
C LYS A 609 -3.87 46.33 -6.94
N ASN A 610 -4.83 46.01 -7.81
CA ASN A 610 -6.08 45.39 -7.40
C ASN A 610 -5.84 43.91 -7.03
N PRO A 611 -6.14 43.47 -5.80
CA PRO A 611 -5.83 42.12 -5.34
C PRO A 611 -6.59 41.03 -6.11
N ASP A 612 -7.86 41.25 -6.44
CA ASP A 612 -8.69 40.26 -7.15
C ASP A 612 -8.22 40.08 -8.59
N LYS A 613 -7.90 41.19 -9.26
CA LYS A 613 -7.37 41.16 -10.63
C LYS A 613 -5.97 40.55 -10.65
N LYS A 614 -5.13 40.83 -9.65
CA LYS A 614 -3.83 40.19 -9.49
C LYS A 614 -3.97 38.68 -9.31
N LYS A 615 -4.88 38.22 -8.46
CA LYS A 615 -5.20 36.79 -8.27
C LYS A 615 -5.66 36.13 -9.57
N LYS A 616 -6.52 36.80 -10.35
CA LYS A 616 -6.96 36.29 -11.67
C LYS A 616 -5.79 36.19 -12.65
N LEU A 617 -4.89 37.16 -12.70
CA LEU A 617 -3.69 37.10 -13.54
C LEU A 617 -2.72 35.98 -13.10
N GLU A 618 -2.58 35.75 -11.79
CA GLU A 618 -1.79 34.63 -11.26
C GLU A 618 -2.40 33.28 -11.63
N LEU A 619 -3.73 33.13 -11.60
CA LEU A 619 -4.42 31.94 -12.09
C LEU A 619 -4.16 31.72 -13.59
N ILE A 620 -4.27 32.77 -14.41
CA ILE A 620 -3.97 32.70 -15.85
C ILE A 620 -2.52 32.25 -16.08
N ARG A 621 -1.56 32.75 -15.29
CA ARG A 621 -0.16 32.31 -15.34
C ARG A 621 -0.01 30.83 -15.00
N THR A 622 -0.76 30.32 -14.02
CA THR A 622 -0.77 28.89 -13.69
C THR A 622 -1.37 28.05 -14.82
N VAL A 623 -2.49 28.49 -15.40
CA VAL A 623 -3.15 27.81 -16.53
C VAL A 623 -2.27 27.81 -17.79
N MET A 624 -1.51 28.87 -18.03
CA MET A 624 -0.58 28.99 -19.16
C MET A 624 0.45 27.86 -19.21
N ASN A 625 0.90 27.34 -18.06
CA ASN A 625 1.83 26.21 -18.00
C ASN A 625 1.24 24.92 -18.60
N HIS A 626 -0.09 24.86 -18.75
CA HIS A 626 -0.82 23.69 -19.23
C HIS A 626 -1.37 23.91 -20.65
N ASN A 627 -1.81 25.13 -20.97
CA ASN A 627 -2.30 25.49 -22.30
C ASN A 627 -2.19 27.01 -22.55
N VAL A 628 -1.23 27.40 -23.38
CA VAL A 628 -0.99 28.82 -23.74
C VAL A 628 -2.20 29.43 -24.45
N LYS A 629 -2.87 28.70 -25.35
CA LYS A 629 -4.04 29.20 -26.09
C LYS A 629 -5.22 29.46 -25.16
N TYR A 630 -5.47 28.56 -24.21
CA TYR A 630 -6.51 28.74 -23.21
C TYR A 630 -6.21 29.94 -22.29
N ALA A 631 -4.97 30.08 -21.81
CA ALA A 631 -4.57 31.24 -21.02
C ALA A 631 -4.71 32.57 -21.78
N LYS A 632 -4.40 32.60 -23.09
CA LYS A 632 -4.65 33.77 -23.94
C LYS A 632 -6.14 34.12 -24.01
N LYS A 633 -7.02 33.12 -24.05
CA LYS A 633 -8.48 33.33 -24.01
C LYS A 633 -8.93 33.95 -22.68
N MET A 634 -8.54 33.35 -21.55
CA MET A 634 -8.84 33.90 -20.21
C MET A 634 -8.32 35.34 -20.02
N LEU A 635 -7.13 35.64 -20.56
CA LEU A 635 -6.55 36.98 -20.50
C LEU A 635 -7.36 38.01 -21.30
N LYS A 636 -7.96 37.61 -22.43
CA LYS A 636 -8.86 38.49 -23.21
C LYS A 636 -10.14 38.80 -22.43
N GLU A 637 -10.70 37.81 -21.74
CA GLU A 637 -11.91 37.93 -20.90
C GLU A 637 -11.67 38.67 -19.57
N THR A 638 -10.43 39.06 -19.29
CA THR A 638 -10.04 39.85 -18.11
C THR A 638 -9.83 41.33 -18.43
N ARG A 639 -9.83 41.68 -19.72
CA ARG A 639 -9.83 43.05 -20.22
C ARG A 639 -11.26 43.50 -20.41
#